data_AF-A0A6J4SS66-F1
#
_entry.id   AF-A0A6J4SS66-F1
#
_cell.length_a   1.000
_cell.length_b   1.000
_cell.length_c   1.000
_cell.angle_alpha   90.00
_cell.angle_beta   90.00
_cell.angle_gamma   90.00
#
_symmetry.space_group_name_H-M   'P 1'
#
loop_
_entity.id
_entity.type
_entity.pdbx_description
1 polymer ?
#
loop_
_entity_poly.entity_id
_entity_poly.type
_entity_poly.pdbx_seq_one_letter_code
_entity_poly.pdbx_strand_id
1 'polypeptide(L)'
;MEEKTTAYTLVTDPDDLPGIATALEAAEAVGTDTETTSLSPRDGRARLLQLALPEQTFVVDLFEVGDISPLKGALEEGPVKVFHNAKFDYAFLKELHGISVAPVFDTMLAAQVLDGGRQGTAYGLDAVAERYLDEAPDKSEQRSDWSRELTARQLEYAARDAAVLLPLREKLLEALEAEDLVRVSKIEFAAVSSIAEMELAGVKLDVGRWKELEKTVRKRRDEAAVALEAHFPEPEGVLPLEGLGPRLNLNSPQQITDAFRSIGVELADTKVWTLLKVDHPAAKDLLRYRELQKKLGTYLETYPKFIHPKTGRIHASFLQCRVPTGRLACIAEGSPVDAPRDLLRYPTGIPIEKLREGDYVYSFDSDGIPKPRRILRTLRQGRKKVLKLVWRGGANTSYLGEMKATPDHLVRLASGAYKRMDELQPGDKLTWMRRSVSDDYAWLRWAGMESITVREHKHLVRGETVHHKDGNKLNNSPDNLEGMPRGEHSKLHPRPPVFKDCPYSEEELASMLSRGIARAAKIYPHDYNTLRRWASLYGIEVADMRRRRFHHVENHHVVAVLDEGEEVETYDLSIEGTPNFVVNEVCVHNCANPNIQQIPHEEEFRRCFVAEEGHTFVIADYSQIELRILAEVSGDPAFVEAFRKGEDLHSLTAATMYGVPMEEVTKDQRSDAKRINFGLMYGRGAKSLSAQLGTDEARGRQLIDEYFANYPKVQRFLQRTANRATRDRTLRTLAGRVRKFGNDPVEDDRGAMRREAMNYPIQGCVLGATRVFEKSRGYVPIRSLAGQAVSVWDGGRFSGATVVPSGKKRLVQVLLKGGHRIECSPDHKFLVRHNNGGEAWKTAGEIRSQERVVLADRMGKWELDLCLTPASPGRAWNANTADLNEIGTREELGEWLGRVASDGGVSERQINLLVAEHEEVLLPKLLSLTRRLGHVTHRTRVTEHQPQRLHHLTLSCTGLALQMKDMRIKERIPDVAWRSRSVLCGYLRGLFDGDGTVHPDGPVLTFGRGGKHIEWAREVQEALLLLGIRSRIGIYETRVNVRVMKKDVPLFCSEVGFMNPIKQGKAEAVVASSYKGKGGGSDAYGRAQKVESIQVMDEWVEMYDVVNSETERFAANGVVTHNSSADIAKLALAYMRRDLEGLDARLVNSIHDEFVVECREDLADEVSEKMRGAMTRAGERILEKVPVEVEVTVSREWTK
;
A
#
# COMPACT_ATOMS: atom_id res chain seq x y z
N MET A 1 -30.75 -33.78 -3.79
CA MET A 1 -30.17 -33.57 -2.45
C MET A 1 -31.34 -33.31 -1.55
N GLU A 2 -31.44 -34.01 -0.43
CA GLU A 2 -32.51 -33.78 0.54
C GLU A 2 -32.14 -32.55 1.37
N GLU A 3 -33.07 -31.61 1.53
CA GLU A 3 -32.88 -30.47 2.40
C GLU A 3 -32.95 -30.95 3.85
N LYS A 4 -31.81 -30.96 4.55
CA LYS A 4 -31.78 -31.13 6.01
C LYS A 4 -32.38 -29.88 6.64
N THR A 5 -33.68 -29.90 6.93
CA THR A 5 -34.33 -28.92 7.79
C THR A 5 -33.69 -28.99 9.19
N THR A 6 -33.00 -27.93 9.60
CA THR A 6 -32.40 -27.83 10.94
C THR A 6 -33.51 -27.91 12.00
N ALA A 7 -33.37 -28.82 12.96
CA ALA A 7 -34.34 -28.96 14.04
C ALA A 7 -34.23 -27.76 15.00
N TYR A 8 -35.28 -26.96 15.09
CA TYR A 8 -35.37 -25.85 16.03
C TYR A 8 -36.51 -26.01 17.04
N THR A 9 -36.43 -25.28 18.13
CA THR A 9 -37.45 -25.23 19.18
C THR A 9 -37.71 -23.78 19.51
N LEU A 10 -38.91 -23.30 19.18
CA LEU A 10 -39.39 -21.98 19.59
C LEU A 10 -39.68 -22.02 21.09
N VAL A 11 -39.15 -21.04 21.83
CA VAL A 11 -39.29 -20.93 23.28
C VAL A 11 -40.05 -19.64 23.59
N THR A 12 -41.27 -19.79 24.10
CA THR A 12 -42.16 -18.69 24.50
C THR A 12 -42.51 -18.70 25.99
N ASP A 13 -42.16 -19.77 26.71
CA ASP A 13 -42.42 -19.91 28.15
C ASP A 13 -41.12 -19.67 28.95
N PRO A 14 -41.10 -18.75 29.92
CA PRO A 14 -39.94 -18.55 30.81
C PRO A 14 -39.52 -19.80 31.60
N ASP A 15 -40.45 -20.71 31.91
CA ASP A 15 -40.14 -21.91 32.71
C ASP A 15 -39.25 -22.93 31.98
N ASP A 16 -39.11 -22.83 30.65
CA ASP A 16 -38.17 -23.65 29.85
C ASP A 16 -36.71 -23.19 30.00
N LEU A 17 -36.47 -21.92 30.34
CA LEU A 17 -35.13 -21.32 30.32
C LEU A 17 -34.08 -22.00 31.22
N PRO A 18 -34.39 -22.47 32.45
CA PRO A 18 -33.41 -23.17 33.28
C PRO A 18 -32.96 -24.51 32.70
N GLY A 19 -33.85 -25.21 31.99
CA GLY A 19 -33.51 -26.44 31.26
C GLY A 19 -32.57 -26.15 30.09
N ILE A 20 -32.84 -25.07 29.34
CA ILE A 20 -31.97 -24.59 28.26
C ILE A 20 -30.61 -24.18 28.82
N ALA A 21 -30.55 -23.36 29.87
CA ALA A 21 -29.29 -22.93 30.51
C ALA A 21 -28.40 -24.14 30.86
N THR A 22 -28.98 -25.18 31.47
CA THR A 22 -28.28 -26.44 31.80
C THR A 22 -27.73 -27.14 30.56
N ALA A 23 -28.46 -27.14 29.44
CA ALA A 23 -28.01 -27.73 28.18
C ALA A 23 -26.89 -26.91 27.50
N LEU A 24 -26.91 -25.58 27.64
CA LEU A 24 -25.84 -24.71 27.15
C LEU A 24 -24.57 -24.87 28.00
N GLU A 25 -24.68 -24.93 29.33
CA GLU A 25 -23.54 -25.12 30.25
C GLU A 25 -22.81 -26.47 30.04
N ALA A 26 -23.49 -27.47 29.47
CA ALA A 26 -22.89 -28.75 29.10
C ALA A 26 -22.13 -28.73 27.74
N ALA A 27 -22.24 -27.65 26.96
CA ALA A 27 -21.63 -27.53 25.63
C ALA A 27 -20.21 -26.92 25.67
N GLU A 28 -19.40 -27.16 24.64
CA GLU A 28 -18.13 -26.45 24.44
C GLU A 28 -18.36 -25.05 23.85
N ALA A 29 -19.29 -24.96 22.90
CA ALA A 29 -19.62 -23.75 22.15
C ALA A 29 -21.10 -23.73 21.77
N VAL A 30 -21.66 -22.53 21.64
CA VAL A 30 -23.07 -22.27 21.30
C VAL A 30 -23.09 -21.25 20.16
N GLY A 31 -23.79 -21.53 19.07
CA GLY A 31 -24.07 -20.53 18.03
C GLY A 31 -25.07 -19.52 18.56
N THR A 32 -24.79 -18.22 18.44
CA THR A 32 -25.62 -17.16 19.04
C THR A 32 -25.78 -15.99 18.07
N ASP A 33 -27.00 -15.48 18.01
CA ASP A 33 -27.45 -14.45 17.08
C ASP A 33 -28.68 -13.73 17.68
N THR A 34 -28.97 -12.50 17.25
CA THR A 34 -30.13 -11.73 17.74
C THR A 34 -30.84 -10.97 16.62
N GLU A 35 -32.15 -11.22 16.46
CA GLU A 35 -32.98 -10.43 15.53
C GLU A 35 -33.66 -9.26 16.22
N THR A 36 -33.67 -8.10 15.55
CA THR A 36 -33.91 -6.80 16.20
C THR A 36 -34.83 -5.88 15.39
N THR A 37 -35.53 -4.96 16.07
CA THR A 37 -36.44 -3.99 15.43
C THR A 37 -35.74 -2.69 14.99
N SER A 38 -34.41 -2.58 15.11
CA SER A 38 -33.62 -1.38 14.81
C SER A 38 -32.13 -1.70 14.74
N LEU A 39 -31.35 -0.89 14.03
CA LEU A 39 -29.87 -0.95 14.03
C LEU A 39 -29.23 -0.28 15.27
N SER A 40 -30.03 0.16 16.25
CA SER A 40 -29.61 0.83 17.50
C SER A 40 -30.37 0.25 18.70
N PRO A 41 -29.68 -0.26 19.74
CA PRO A 41 -30.34 -0.80 20.94
C PRO A 41 -31.07 0.27 21.76
N ARG A 42 -30.71 1.56 21.58
CA ARG A 42 -31.41 2.69 22.22
C ARG A 42 -32.69 3.08 21.48
N ASP A 43 -32.94 2.53 20.29
CA ASP A 43 -34.04 2.92 19.40
C ASP A 43 -34.93 1.76 18.94
N GLY A 44 -34.61 0.52 19.30
CA GLY A 44 -35.45 -0.67 19.06
C GLY A 44 -35.35 -1.68 20.20
N ARG A 45 -35.81 -2.90 19.96
CA ARG A 45 -35.71 -4.06 20.87
C ARG A 45 -35.12 -5.25 20.12
N ALA A 46 -34.52 -6.19 20.84
CA ALA A 46 -34.33 -7.56 20.33
C ALA A 46 -35.67 -8.31 20.41
N ARG A 47 -36.08 -8.97 19.32
CA ARG A 47 -37.27 -9.82 19.23
C ARG A 47 -36.91 -11.29 19.47
N LEU A 48 -35.80 -11.75 18.90
CA LEU A 48 -35.31 -13.13 19.09
C LEU A 48 -33.90 -13.13 19.69
N LEU A 49 -33.64 -14.19 20.45
CA LEU A 49 -32.29 -14.65 20.82
C LEU A 49 -32.17 -16.12 20.39
N GLN A 50 -31.21 -16.41 19.52
CA GLN A 50 -31.01 -17.74 18.96
C GLN A 50 -29.81 -18.42 19.64
N LEU A 51 -29.96 -19.70 20.00
CA LEU A 51 -29.01 -20.45 20.83
C LEU A 51 -28.87 -21.87 20.25
N ALA A 52 -27.89 -22.04 19.37
CA ALA A 52 -27.66 -23.27 18.62
C ALA A 52 -26.64 -24.20 19.30
N LEU A 53 -27.03 -25.46 19.45
CA LEU A 53 -26.18 -26.61 19.80
C LEU A 53 -26.00 -27.52 18.57
N PRO A 54 -25.03 -28.45 18.55
CA PRO A 54 -24.75 -29.30 17.39
C PRO A 54 -25.93 -30.14 16.86
N GLU A 55 -26.95 -30.43 17.69
CA GLU A 55 -28.12 -31.25 17.31
C GLU A 55 -29.46 -30.50 17.35
N GLN A 56 -29.52 -29.28 17.91
CA GLN A 56 -30.76 -28.53 18.15
C GLN A 56 -30.51 -27.03 18.28
N THR A 57 -31.39 -26.19 17.72
CA THR A 57 -31.36 -24.73 17.96
C THR A 57 -32.58 -24.27 18.77
N PHE A 58 -32.35 -23.60 19.89
CA PHE A 58 -33.40 -22.88 20.60
C PHE A 58 -33.56 -21.49 20.01
N VAL A 59 -34.80 -21.05 19.77
CA VAL A 59 -35.15 -19.71 19.30
C VAL A 59 -36.05 -19.10 20.37
N VAL A 60 -35.49 -18.20 21.18
CA VAL A 60 -36.17 -17.59 22.33
C VAL A 60 -36.88 -16.32 21.88
N ASP A 61 -38.20 -16.24 22.08
CA ASP A 61 -38.96 -15.04 21.79
C ASP A 61 -38.93 -14.05 22.97
N LEU A 62 -38.11 -13.01 22.83
CA LEU A 62 -37.86 -12.01 23.87
C LEU A 62 -39.06 -11.07 24.11
N PHE A 63 -40.11 -11.13 23.28
CA PHE A 63 -41.34 -10.36 23.50
C PHE A 63 -42.35 -11.15 24.34
N GLU A 64 -42.41 -12.48 24.20
CA GLU A 64 -43.26 -13.35 25.02
C GLU A 64 -42.59 -13.70 26.36
N VAL A 65 -41.30 -14.08 26.33
CA VAL A 65 -40.53 -14.53 27.52
C VAL A 65 -40.16 -13.37 28.44
N GLY A 66 -39.77 -12.22 27.88
CA GLY A 66 -39.45 -11.00 28.63
C GLY A 66 -38.12 -11.05 29.40
N ASP A 67 -38.07 -11.78 30.52
CA ASP A 67 -36.84 -11.94 31.32
C ASP A 67 -36.07 -13.20 30.92
N ILE A 68 -34.78 -13.02 30.59
CA ILE A 68 -33.84 -14.08 30.25
C ILE A 68 -32.75 -14.28 31.32
N SER A 69 -32.95 -13.75 32.53
CA SER A 69 -32.03 -13.91 33.66
C SER A 69 -31.61 -15.36 33.98
N PRO A 70 -32.41 -16.43 33.76
CA PRO A 70 -31.94 -17.81 33.94
C PRO A 70 -30.82 -18.22 32.97
N LEU A 71 -30.73 -17.61 31.78
CA LEU A 71 -29.67 -17.87 30.81
C LEU A 71 -28.34 -17.16 31.17
N LYS A 72 -28.34 -16.29 32.18
CA LYS A 72 -27.21 -15.39 32.47
C LYS A 72 -25.91 -16.12 32.78
N GLY A 73 -25.92 -17.20 33.56
CA GLY A 73 -24.72 -18.00 33.86
C GLY A 73 -24.09 -18.59 32.60
N ALA A 74 -24.91 -19.29 31.80
CA ALA A 74 -24.52 -19.82 30.51
C ALA A 74 -23.98 -18.74 29.54
N LEU A 75 -24.51 -17.52 29.57
CA LEU A 75 -24.10 -16.42 28.69
C LEU A 75 -22.88 -15.62 29.17
N GLU A 76 -22.67 -15.45 30.48
CA GLU A 76 -21.55 -14.64 31.03
C GLU A 76 -20.30 -15.47 31.39
N GLU A 77 -20.47 -16.73 31.83
CA GLU A 77 -19.35 -17.57 32.29
C GLU A 77 -19.27 -18.96 31.63
N GLY A 78 -20.35 -19.44 31.01
CA GLY A 78 -20.44 -20.79 30.41
C GLY A 78 -19.72 -20.97 29.06
N PRO A 79 -20.33 -21.69 28.07
CA PRO A 79 -19.68 -22.12 26.81
C PRO A 79 -19.13 -20.96 25.97
N VAL A 80 -18.32 -21.25 24.94
CA VAL A 80 -17.93 -20.23 23.96
C VAL A 80 -19.13 -19.80 23.13
N LYS A 81 -19.63 -18.58 23.32
CA LYS A 81 -20.70 -18.01 22.47
C LYS A 81 -20.09 -17.58 21.14
N VAL A 82 -20.62 -18.12 20.06
CA VAL A 82 -20.13 -17.94 18.69
C VAL A 82 -21.10 -17.04 17.95
N PHE A 83 -20.63 -15.87 17.54
CA PHE A 83 -21.43 -14.84 16.87
C PHE A 83 -20.88 -14.51 15.47
N HIS A 84 -21.64 -13.70 14.74
CA HIS A 84 -21.14 -12.97 13.59
C HIS A 84 -21.35 -11.47 13.80
N ASN A 85 -20.27 -10.69 14.02
CA ASN A 85 -20.34 -9.29 14.48
C ASN A 85 -20.92 -9.15 15.90
N ALA A 86 -20.35 -9.91 16.83
CA ALA A 86 -20.73 -10.05 18.25
C ALA A 86 -20.95 -8.72 19.01
N LYS A 87 -20.31 -7.65 18.53
CA LYS A 87 -20.46 -6.29 19.09
C LYS A 87 -21.91 -5.80 19.05
N PHE A 88 -22.68 -6.21 18.04
CA PHE A 88 -24.08 -5.81 17.87
C PHE A 88 -24.97 -6.51 18.89
N ASP A 89 -24.92 -7.84 18.92
CA ASP A 89 -25.71 -8.68 19.84
C ASP A 89 -25.37 -8.39 21.29
N TYR A 90 -24.08 -8.21 21.60
CA TYR A 90 -23.61 -7.80 22.91
C TYR A 90 -24.26 -6.47 23.32
N ALA A 91 -24.33 -5.48 22.43
CA ALA A 91 -24.91 -4.17 22.76
C ALA A 91 -26.42 -4.27 23.06
N PHE A 92 -27.16 -5.13 22.33
CA PHE A 92 -28.58 -5.39 22.62
C PHE A 92 -28.78 -6.17 23.94
N LEU A 93 -28.04 -7.25 24.15
CA LEU A 93 -28.13 -8.06 25.38
C LEU A 93 -27.67 -7.28 26.63
N LYS A 94 -26.71 -6.37 26.47
CA LYS A 94 -26.21 -5.52 27.57
C LYS A 94 -27.18 -4.38 27.91
N GLU A 95 -27.69 -3.66 26.92
CA GLU A 95 -28.62 -2.53 27.12
C GLU A 95 -30.00 -3.00 27.62
N LEU A 96 -30.54 -4.09 27.06
CA LEU A 96 -31.91 -4.54 27.33
C LEU A 96 -32.04 -5.51 28.51
N HIS A 97 -31.01 -6.34 28.75
CA HIS A 97 -31.05 -7.42 29.76
C HIS A 97 -29.87 -7.37 30.75
N GLY A 98 -28.94 -6.42 30.61
CA GLY A 98 -27.78 -6.25 31.50
C GLY A 98 -26.66 -7.29 31.32
N ILE A 99 -26.80 -8.24 30.39
CA ILE A 99 -25.94 -9.44 30.25
C ILE A 99 -24.60 -9.10 29.59
N SER A 100 -23.51 -9.44 30.28
CA SER A 100 -22.11 -9.30 29.87
C SER A 100 -21.61 -10.55 29.13
N VAL A 101 -22.06 -10.81 27.90
CA VAL A 101 -21.75 -12.07 27.20
C VAL A 101 -20.24 -12.36 27.06
N ALA A 102 -19.78 -13.48 27.63
CA ALA A 102 -18.41 -13.97 27.57
C ALA A 102 -18.34 -15.49 27.88
N PRO A 103 -17.31 -16.24 27.43
CA PRO A 103 -16.33 -15.87 26.40
C PRO A 103 -16.96 -15.87 25.00
N VAL A 104 -16.44 -15.00 24.13
CA VAL A 104 -16.93 -14.78 22.76
C VAL A 104 -15.95 -15.33 21.72
N PHE A 105 -16.48 -15.88 20.62
CA PHE A 105 -15.79 -16.09 19.36
C PHE A 105 -16.58 -15.36 18.25
N ASP A 106 -15.98 -14.37 17.61
CA ASP A 106 -16.63 -13.61 16.53
C ASP A 106 -16.10 -14.08 15.17
N THR A 107 -16.97 -14.70 14.37
CA THR A 107 -16.62 -15.24 13.04
C THR A 107 -16.25 -14.14 12.03
N MET A 108 -16.83 -12.94 12.14
CA MET A 108 -16.46 -11.77 11.32
C MET A 108 -15.06 -11.29 11.69
N LEU A 109 -14.75 -11.12 12.98
CA LEU A 109 -13.43 -10.68 13.42
C LEU A 109 -12.35 -11.73 13.15
N ALA A 110 -12.67 -13.02 13.29
CA ALA A 110 -11.79 -14.12 12.87
C ALA A 110 -11.42 -14.01 11.38
N ALA A 111 -12.43 -13.83 10.50
CA ALA A 111 -12.22 -13.64 9.07
C ALA A 111 -11.42 -12.35 8.75
N GLN A 112 -11.63 -11.25 9.48
CA GLN A 112 -10.87 -10.00 9.32
C GLN A 112 -9.40 -10.13 9.77
N VAL A 113 -9.12 -10.88 10.82
CA VAL A 113 -7.75 -11.20 11.28
C VAL A 113 -7.04 -12.11 10.28
N LEU A 114 -7.73 -13.13 9.76
CA LEU A 114 -7.20 -14.03 8.72
C LEU A 114 -6.94 -13.30 7.40
N ASP A 115 -7.77 -12.33 7.03
CA ASP A 115 -7.60 -11.59 5.77
C ASP A 115 -6.61 -10.42 5.88
N GLY A 116 -6.44 -9.85 7.08
CA GLY A 116 -5.36 -8.92 7.37
C GLY A 116 -5.50 -7.55 6.71
N GLY A 117 -6.69 -6.95 6.72
CA GLY A 117 -6.90 -5.59 6.21
C GLY A 117 -6.70 -5.45 4.69
N ARG A 118 -6.86 -6.54 3.94
CA ARG A 118 -7.11 -6.50 2.50
C ARG A 118 -8.40 -5.70 2.22
N GLN A 119 -8.45 -4.96 1.12
CA GLN A 119 -9.53 -4.01 0.78
C GLN A 119 -10.40 -4.51 -0.38
N GLY A 120 -11.72 -4.52 -0.16
CA GLY A 120 -12.70 -5.09 -1.10
C GLY A 120 -13.22 -6.46 -0.66
N THR A 121 -12.58 -7.11 0.31
CA THR A 121 -13.07 -8.35 0.91
C THR A 121 -14.39 -8.10 1.67
N ALA A 122 -15.45 -8.84 1.32
CA ALA A 122 -16.68 -8.86 2.10
C ALA A 122 -16.51 -9.73 3.37
N TYR A 123 -17.21 -9.38 4.45
CA TYR A 123 -17.13 -10.11 5.73
C TYR A 123 -18.49 -10.41 6.36
N GLY A 124 -19.61 -10.22 5.66
CA GLY A 124 -20.92 -10.66 6.14
C GLY A 124 -21.04 -12.19 6.23
N LEU A 125 -21.98 -12.69 7.03
CA LEU A 125 -22.11 -14.11 7.37
C LEU A 125 -22.12 -14.99 6.12
N ASP A 126 -22.85 -14.56 5.09
CA ASP A 126 -22.91 -15.20 3.79
C ASP A 126 -21.55 -15.36 3.10
N ALA A 127 -20.78 -14.27 3.00
CA ALA A 127 -19.51 -14.24 2.29
C ALA A 127 -18.37 -14.89 3.08
N VAL A 128 -18.61 -15.23 4.35
CA VAL A 128 -17.70 -15.98 5.22
C VAL A 128 -18.08 -17.46 5.24
N ALA A 129 -19.37 -17.80 5.35
CA ALA A 129 -19.87 -19.17 5.22
C ALA A 129 -19.55 -19.77 3.83
N GLU A 130 -19.84 -19.05 2.73
CA GLU A 130 -19.54 -19.49 1.36
C GLU A 130 -18.02 -19.76 1.17
N ARG A 131 -17.16 -19.04 1.90
CA ARG A 131 -15.70 -19.12 1.79
C ARG A 131 -15.05 -20.26 2.58
N TYR A 132 -15.69 -20.70 3.67
CA TYR A 132 -15.10 -21.66 4.61
C TYR A 132 -15.91 -22.96 4.76
N LEU A 133 -17.14 -23.01 4.24
CA LEU A 133 -18.04 -24.17 4.26
C LEU A 133 -18.55 -24.58 2.86
N ASP A 134 -18.27 -23.81 1.81
CA ASP A 134 -18.89 -23.92 0.47
C ASP A 134 -20.43 -23.82 0.49
N GLU A 135 -21.02 -23.33 1.59
CA GLU A 135 -22.47 -23.14 1.77
C GLU A 135 -22.83 -21.66 1.86
N ALA A 136 -23.85 -21.24 1.10
CA ALA A 136 -24.47 -19.93 1.22
C ALA A 136 -25.74 -20.02 2.11
N PRO A 137 -25.80 -19.30 3.24
CA PRO A 137 -27.04 -19.03 3.97
C PRO A 137 -28.09 -18.39 3.04
N ASP A 138 -29.37 -18.69 3.29
CA ASP A 138 -30.45 -17.93 2.66
C ASP A 138 -30.46 -16.50 3.20
N LYS A 139 -30.93 -15.54 2.41
CA LYS A 139 -31.04 -14.12 2.77
C LYS A 139 -32.48 -13.60 2.71
N SER A 140 -33.44 -14.50 2.54
CA SER A 140 -34.86 -14.20 2.33
C SER A 140 -35.45 -13.26 3.38
N GLU A 141 -35.20 -13.52 4.67
CA GLU A 141 -35.82 -12.80 5.78
C GLU A 141 -34.89 -11.81 6.52
N GLN A 142 -33.61 -11.66 6.11
CA GLN A 142 -32.60 -10.75 6.72
C GLN A 142 -33.04 -9.27 6.79
N ARG A 143 -34.01 -8.87 5.96
CA ARG A 143 -34.59 -7.52 5.92
C ARG A 143 -36.11 -7.54 6.18
N SER A 144 -36.59 -8.56 6.90
CA SER A 144 -38.00 -8.72 7.27
C SER A 144 -38.43 -7.74 8.38
N ASP A 145 -39.74 -7.64 8.61
CA ASP A 145 -40.30 -6.76 9.66
C ASP A 145 -40.47 -7.52 10.97
N TRP A 146 -39.38 -7.61 11.75
CA TRP A 146 -39.31 -8.26 13.06
C TRP A 146 -40.20 -7.62 14.15
N SER A 147 -40.98 -6.57 13.83
CA SER A 147 -41.94 -5.96 14.77
C SER A 147 -43.33 -6.61 14.76
N ARG A 148 -43.57 -7.59 13.88
CA ARG A 148 -44.88 -8.26 13.67
C ARG A 148 -44.91 -9.69 14.21
N GLU A 149 -46.04 -10.37 14.04
CA GLU A 149 -46.17 -11.82 14.22
C GLU A 149 -45.12 -12.55 13.37
N LEU A 150 -44.37 -13.46 14.01
CA LEU A 150 -43.28 -14.19 13.37
C LEU A 150 -43.81 -15.28 12.45
N THR A 151 -43.32 -15.30 11.21
CA THR A 151 -43.61 -16.37 10.26
C THR A 151 -42.69 -17.58 10.49
N ALA A 152 -43.14 -18.77 10.08
CA ALA A 152 -42.31 -19.98 10.15
C ALA A 152 -40.96 -19.83 9.42
N ARG A 153 -40.91 -19.04 8.33
CA ARG A 153 -39.68 -18.73 7.60
C ARG A 153 -38.71 -17.86 8.37
N GLN A 154 -39.21 -16.86 9.10
CA GLN A 154 -38.40 -16.03 9.98
C GLN A 154 -37.77 -16.86 11.11
N LEU A 155 -38.51 -17.84 11.65
CA LEU A 155 -37.99 -18.78 12.64
C LEU A 155 -36.95 -19.77 12.06
N GLU A 156 -37.22 -20.32 10.87
CA GLU A 156 -36.29 -21.18 10.13
C GLU A 156 -34.99 -20.44 9.73
N TYR A 157 -35.11 -19.18 9.29
CA TYR A 157 -34.00 -18.27 9.01
C TYR A 157 -33.15 -18.05 10.27
N ALA A 158 -33.77 -17.58 11.35
CA ALA A 158 -33.10 -17.26 12.61
C ALA A 158 -32.39 -18.50 13.20
N ALA A 159 -33.05 -19.66 13.18
CA ALA A 159 -32.45 -20.91 13.64
C ALA A 159 -31.24 -21.35 12.80
N ARG A 160 -31.25 -21.07 11.49
CA ARG A 160 -30.17 -21.44 10.56
C ARG A 160 -28.96 -20.52 10.69
N ASP A 161 -29.16 -19.21 10.80
CA ASP A 161 -28.07 -18.24 10.92
C ASP A 161 -27.30 -18.41 12.24
N ALA A 162 -27.95 -18.84 13.33
CA ALA A 162 -27.24 -19.28 14.54
C ALA A 162 -26.54 -20.64 14.38
N ALA A 163 -27.18 -21.63 13.72
CA ALA A 163 -26.63 -22.98 13.59
C ALA A 163 -25.37 -23.06 12.73
N VAL A 164 -25.28 -22.29 11.64
CA VAL A 164 -24.11 -22.29 10.74
C VAL A 164 -22.83 -21.78 11.41
N LEU A 165 -22.94 -21.05 12.53
CA LEU A 165 -21.79 -20.51 13.27
C LEU A 165 -20.92 -21.59 13.91
N LEU A 166 -21.48 -22.73 14.29
CA LEU A 166 -20.74 -23.84 14.91
C LEU A 166 -19.70 -24.48 13.97
N PRO A 167 -20.06 -25.04 12.79
CA PRO A 167 -19.06 -25.56 11.86
C PRO A 167 -18.16 -24.44 11.29
N LEU A 168 -18.68 -23.21 11.20
CA LEU A 168 -17.88 -22.05 10.76
C LEU A 168 -16.77 -21.70 11.77
N ARG A 169 -17.04 -21.80 13.08
CA ARG A 169 -16.02 -21.67 14.14
C ARG A 169 -14.89 -22.68 13.96
N GLU A 170 -15.22 -23.95 13.70
CA GLU A 170 -14.20 -25.00 13.54
C GLU A 170 -13.25 -24.67 12.38
N LYS A 171 -13.80 -24.36 11.20
CA LYS A 171 -13.00 -24.01 10.01
C LYS A 171 -12.21 -22.71 10.17
N LEU A 172 -12.76 -21.72 10.86
CA LEU A 172 -12.05 -20.48 11.20
C LEU A 172 -10.95 -20.70 12.25
N LEU A 173 -11.15 -21.61 13.21
CA LEU A 173 -10.17 -21.96 14.23
C LEU A 173 -8.99 -22.75 13.63
N GLU A 174 -9.26 -23.77 12.80
CA GLU A 174 -8.26 -24.47 11.99
C GLU A 174 -7.39 -23.48 11.18
N ALA A 175 -8.03 -22.51 10.52
CA ALA A 175 -7.32 -21.48 9.75
C ALA A 175 -6.50 -20.52 10.64
N LEU A 176 -7.01 -20.15 11.82
CA LEU A 176 -6.29 -19.30 12.79
C LEU A 176 -5.10 -20.03 13.43
N GLU A 177 -5.17 -21.35 13.58
CA GLU A 177 -4.05 -22.19 14.04
C GLU A 177 -2.99 -22.37 12.95
N ALA A 178 -3.41 -22.69 11.72
CA ALA A 178 -2.51 -22.85 10.57
C ALA A 178 -1.71 -21.57 10.23
N GLU A 179 -2.27 -20.39 10.51
CA GLU A 179 -1.62 -19.09 10.30
C GLU A 179 -0.96 -18.50 11.57
N ASP A 180 -0.89 -19.21 12.71
CA ASP A 180 -0.38 -18.67 13.99
C ASP A 180 -1.00 -17.30 14.35
N LEU A 181 -2.33 -17.26 14.38
CA LEU A 181 -3.14 -16.06 14.66
C LEU A 181 -4.08 -16.21 15.87
N VAL A 182 -4.12 -17.38 16.52
CA VAL A 182 -4.96 -17.62 17.72
C VAL A 182 -4.68 -16.65 18.88
N ARG A 183 -3.42 -16.21 19.06
CA ARG A 183 -3.09 -15.16 20.05
C ARG A 183 -3.74 -13.83 19.69
N VAL A 184 -3.81 -13.51 18.40
CA VAL A 184 -4.29 -12.23 17.87
C VAL A 184 -5.81 -12.18 17.88
N SER A 185 -6.49 -13.25 17.44
CA SER A 185 -7.95 -13.34 17.50
C SER A 185 -8.47 -13.31 18.94
N LYS A 186 -7.79 -13.95 19.90
CA LYS A 186 -8.12 -13.82 21.34
C LYS A 186 -7.98 -12.39 21.87
N ILE A 187 -7.04 -11.58 21.34
CA ILE A 187 -6.95 -10.14 21.66
C ILE A 187 -8.10 -9.35 21.02
N GLU A 188 -8.59 -9.75 19.83
CA GLU A 188 -9.79 -9.14 19.25
C GLU A 188 -11.05 -9.45 20.05
N PHE A 189 -11.34 -10.73 20.29
CA PHE A 189 -12.59 -11.15 20.92
C PHE A 189 -12.74 -10.57 22.34
N ALA A 190 -11.63 -10.49 23.10
CA ALA A 190 -11.63 -9.91 24.43
C ALA A 190 -11.83 -8.38 24.46
N ALA A 191 -11.70 -7.68 23.33
CA ALA A 191 -11.94 -6.23 23.23
C ALA A 191 -13.38 -5.87 22.79
N VAL A 192 -14.13 -6.83 22.24
CA VAL A 192 -15.49 -6.61 21.67
C VAL A 192 -16.42 -5.92 22.67
N SER A 193 -16.54 -6.49 23.87
CA SER A 193 -17.48 -6.04 24.89
C SER A 193 -17.14 -4.66 25.45
N SER A 194 -15.83 -4.38 25.62
CA SER A 194 -15.32 -3.06 26.01
C SER A 194 -15.63 -1.98 24.97
N ILE A 195 -15.63 -2.34 23.68
CA ILE A 195 -15.92 -1.42 22.58
C ILE A 195 -17.43 -1.22 22.43
N ALA A 196 -18.23 -2.28 22.58
CA ALA A 196 -19.69 -2.18 22.59
C ALA A 196 -20.20 -1.26 23.72
N GLU A 197 -19.66 -1.39 24.92
CA GLU A 197 -20.01 -0.52 26.07
C GLU A 197 -19.58 0.94 25.86
N MET A 198 -18.45 1.17 25.18
CA MET A 198 -18.02 2.52 24.79
C MET A 198 -18.95 3.18 23.77
N GLU A 199 -19.52 2.40 22.85
CA GLU A 199 -20.55 2.88 21.93
C GLU A 199 -21.85 3.19 22.69
N LEU A 200 -22.32 2.25 23.53
CA LEU A 200 -23.50 2.43 24.39
C LEU A 200 -23.44 3.74 25.18
N ALA A 201 -22.33 4.00 25.89
CA ALA A 201 -22.16 5.20 26.70
C ALA A 201 -22.04 6.51 25.91
N GLY A 202 -21.20 6.54 24.86
CA GLY A 202 -20.89 7.77 24.07
C GLY A 202 -20.36 8.94 24.92
N VAL A 203 -20.21 10.13 24.33
CA VAL A 203 -19.64 11.31 25.00
C VAL A 203 -20.51 12.57 24.84
N LYS A 204 -20.69 13.33 25.92
CA LYS A 204 -21.54 14.53 26.01
C LYS A 204 -20.82 15.79 25.49
N LEU A 205 -21.55 16.69 24.82
CA LEU A 205 -21.04 17.93 24.23
C LEU A 205 -21.82 19.16 24.74
N ASP A 206 -21.11 20.16 25.27
CA ASP A 206 -21.63 21.47 25.62
C ASP A 206 -21.88 22.31 24.34
N VAL A 207 -23.13 22.30 23.90
CA VAL A 207 -23.62 23.06 22.74
C VAL A 207 -23.53 24.58 22.93
N GLY A 208 -23.52 25.07 24.18
CA GLY A 208 -23.38 26.49 24.50
C GLY A 208 -21.96 26.97 24.18
N ARG A 209 -20.96 26.36 24.81
CA ARG A 209 -19.54 26.62 24.55
C ARG A 209 -19.18 26.40 23.09
N TRP A 210 -19.68 25.33 22.47
CA TRP A 210 -19.39 25.02 21.06
C TRP A 210 -19.86 26.13 20.11
N LYS A 211 -21.04 26.73 20.35
CA LYS A 211 -21.55 27.87 19.57
C LYS A 211 -20.81 29.18 19.84
N GLU A 212 -20.21 29.35 21.02
CA GLU A 212 -19.33 30.49 21.31
C GLU A 212 -17.97 30.34 20.62
N LEU A 213 -17.41 29.14 20.62
CA LEU A 213 -16.22 28.78 19.85
C LEU A 213 -16.44 28.97 18.35
N GLU A 214 -17.59 28.54 17.80
CA GLU A 214 -17.99 28.75 16.40
C GLU A 214 -17.92 30.24 16.01
N LYS A 215 -18.57 31.12 16.80
CA LYS A 215 -18.51 32.59 16.59
C LYS A 215 -17.08 33.13 16.65
N THR A 216 -16.31 32.65 17.63
CA THR A 216 -14.94 33.10 17.88
C THR A 216 -14.01 32.71 16.73
N VAL A 217 -14.07 31.47 16.25
CA VAL A 217 -13.29 30.98 15.11
C VAL A 217 -13.74 31.64 13.80
N ARG A 218 -15.04 31.88 13.61
CA ARG A 218 -15.57 32.65 12.47
C ARG A 218 -14.99 34.07 12.43
N LYS A 219 -14.96 34.79 13.56
CA LYS A 219 -14.33 36.11 13.67
C LYS A 219 -12.83 36.08 13.36
N ARG A 220 -12.08 35.13 13.95
CA ARG A 220 -10.64 34.93 13.65
C ARG A 220 -10.39 34.63 12.16
N ARG A 221 -11.29 33.91 11.49
CA ARG A 221 -11.26 33.59 10.06
C ARG A 221 -11.48 34.83 9.20
N ASP A 222 -12.43 35.68 9.57
CA ASP A 222 -12.72 36.95 8.89
C ASP A 222 -11.57 37.96 9.01
N GLU A 223 -10.97 38.07 10.20
CA GLU A 223 -9.77 38.88 10.45
C GLU A 223 -8.58 38.41 9.60
N ALA A 224 -8.37 37.09 9.49
CA ALA A 224 -7.33 36.52 8.64
C ALA A 224 -7.58 36.71 7.13
N ALA A 225 -8.85 36.79 6.70
CA ALA A 225 -9.20 37.11 5.32
C ALA A 225 -8.83 38.55 4.96
N VAL A 226 -9.19 39.52 5.81
CA VAL A 226 -8.86 40.94 5.60
C VAL A 226 -7.34 41.18 5.64
N ALA A 227 -6.63 40.52 6.57
CA ALA A 227 -5.16 40.58 6.63
C ALA A 227 -4.52 40.01 5.35
N LEU A 228 -5.10 38.96 4.77
CA LEU A 228 -4.63 38.38 3.50
C LEU A 228 -4.91 39.29 2.29
N GLU A 229 -6.13 39.81 2.17
CA GLU A 229 -6.53 40.71 1.07
C GLU A 229 -5.61 41.95 1.00
N ALA A 230 -5.20 42.49 2.15
CA ALA A 230 -4.34 43.68 2.26
C ALA A 230 -2.90 43.54 1.70
N HIS A 231 -2.45 42.34 1.33
CA HIS A 231 -1.14 42.15 0.69
C HIS A 231 -1.16 42.34 -0.83
N PHE A 232 -2.33 42.39 -1.46
CA PHE A 232 -2.46 42.42 -2.91
C PHE A 232 -2.90 43.81 -3.42
N PRO A 233 -2.43 44.25 -4.60
CA PRO A 233 -2.88 45.52 -5.19
C PRO A 233 -4.35 45.46 -5.61
N GLU A 234 -5.05 46.60 -5.55
CA GLU A 234 -6.42 46.71 -6.06
C GLU A 234 -6.45 46.44 -7.58
N PRO A 235 -7.39 45.62 -8.10
CA PRO A 235 -7.46 45.32 -9.53
C PRO A 235 -7.85 46.52 -10.40
N GLU A 236 -6.94 46.98 -11.27
CA GLU A 236 -7.26 47.99 -12.28
C GLU A 236 -8.40 47.51 -13.21
N GLY A 237 -9.40 48.38 -13.41
CA GLY A 237 -10.49 48.16 -14.37
C GLY A 237 -11.73 47.45 -13.83
N VAL A 238 -11.75 46.97 -12.57
CA VAL A 238 -12.95 46.40 -11.95
C VAL A 238 -13.69 47.49 -11.16
N LEU A 239 -14.84 47.94 -11.65
CA LEU A 239 -15.70 48.87 -10.91
C LEU A 239 -16.20 48.23 -9.61
N PRO A 240 -16.00 48.86 -8.43
CA PRO A 240 -16.55 48.35 -7.18
C PRO A 240 -18.08 48.34 -7.19
N LEU A 241 -18.67 47.18 -6.87
CA LEU A 241 -20.06 47.13 -6.38
C LEU A 241 -20.09 47.77 -4.98
N GLU A 242 -21.02 48.70 -4.77
CA GLU A 242 -21.15 49.46 -3.53
C GLU A 242 -21.25 48.51 -2.32
N GLY A 243 -20.38 48.73 -1.33
CA GLY A 243 -20.32 47.94 -0.09
C GLY A 243 -19.56 46.61 -0.17
N LEU A 244 -19.07 46.16 -1.34
CA LEU A 244 -18.37 44.86 -1.46
C LEU A 244 -16.94 44.91 -2.02
N GLY A 245 -16.61 45.86 -2.91
CA GLY A 245 -15.27 46.01 -3.48
C GLY A 245 -14.85 44.88 -4.46
N PRO A 246 -13.70 45.04 -5.14
CA PRO A 246 -13.17 44.04 -6.09
C PRO A 246 -12.47 42.88 -5.35
N ARG A 247 -13.24 42.07 -4.60
CA ARG A 247 -12.69 41.01 -3.73
C ARG A 247 -12.16 39.79 -4.48
N LEU A 248 -10.98 39.34 -4.03
CA LEU A 248 -10.31 38.12 -4.45
C LEU A 248 -10.99 36.88 -3.84
N ASN A 249 -11.34 35.86 -4.63
CA ASN A 249 -11.88 34.61 -4.09
C ASN A 249 -10.74 33.79 -3.45
N LEU A 250 -10.54 33.95 -2.14
CA LEU A 250 -9.47 33.32 -1.35
C LEU A 250 -9.48 31.78 -1.36
N ASN A 251 -10.59 31.18 -1.78
CA ASN A 251 -10.73 29.73 -1.93
C ASN A 251 -10.37 29.23 -3.34
N SER A 252 -10.35 30.10 -4.35
CA SER A 252 -9.93 29.75 -5.72
C SER A 252 -8.40 29.60 -5.79
N PRO A 253 -7.86 28.41 -6.13
CA PRO A 253 -6.42 28.24 -6.27
C PRO A 253 -5.82 29.14 -7.34
N GLN A 254 -6.55 29.36 -8.44
CA GLN A 254 -6.06 30.11 -9.59
C GLN A 254 -6.01 31.61 -9.33
N GLN A 255 -7.08 32.20 -8.79
CA GLN A 255 -7.07 33.63 -8.42
C GLN A 255 -5.98 33.92 -7.38
N ILE A 256 -5.76 33.04 -6.40
CA ILE A 256 -4.62 33.15 -5.49
C ILE A 256 -3.28 33.10 -6.25
N THR A 257 -3.04 32.15 -7.19
CA THR A 257 -1.77 32.15 -7.95
C THR A 257 -1.57 33.40 -8.80
N ASP A 258 -2.65 33.99 -9.31
CA ASP A 258 -2.59 35.22 -10.12
C ASP A 258 -2.36 36.47 -9.24
N ALA A 259 -2.94 36.52 -8.04
CA ALA A 259 -2.69 37.58 -7.06
C ALA A 259 -1.28 37.52 -6.45
N PHE A 260 -0.73 36.33 -6.21
CA PHE A 260 0.70 36.22 -5.86
C PHE A 260 1.60 36.66 -7.03
N ARG A 261 1.21 36.41 -8.28
CA ARG A 261 1.98 36.88 -9.45
C ARG A 261 1.98 38.41 -9.57
N SER A 262 0.89 39.12 -9.22
CA SER A 262 0.85 40.59 -9.28
C SER A 262 1.78 41.28 -8.27
N ILE A 263 2.10 40.61 -7.16
CA ILE A 263 3.13 41.04 -6.19
C ILE A 263 4.53 40.47 -6.51
N GLY A 264 4.74 39.91 -7.71
CA GLY A 264 6.03 39.40 -8.16
C GLY A 264 6.43 38.02 -7.62
N VAL A 265 5.51 37.27 -7.02
CA VAL A 265 5.75 35.94 -6.43
C VAL A 265 5.12 34.85 -7.30
N GLU A 266 5.92 34.12 -8.07
CA GLU A 266 5.39 32.98 -8.84
C GLU A 266 5.11 31.76 -7.96
N LEU A 267 3.86 31.28 -7.98
CA LEU A 267 3.43 30.05 -7.33
C LEU A 267 3.08 28.98 -8.36
N ALA A 268 3.74 27.81 -8.26
CA ALA A 268 3.40 26.64 -9.09
C ALA A 268 2.08 25.96 -8.67
N ASP A 269 1.72 26.06 -7.38
CA ASP A 269 0.40 25.75 -6.84
C ASP A 269 0.19 26.44 -5.49
N THR A 270 -1.02 26.32 -4.92
CA THR A 270 -1.34 26.88 -3.59
C THR A 270 -1.30 25.81 -2.47
N LYS A 271 -0.59 24.69 -2.67
CA LYS A 271 -0.51 23.63 -1.64
C LYS A 271 0.32 24.12 -0.44
N VAL A 272 0.03 23.57 0.73
CA VAL A 272 0.69 23.94 2.01
C VAL A 272 2.22 23.91 1.90
N TRP A 273 2.78 22.86 1.30
CA TRP A 273 4.23 22.71 1.09
C TRP A 273 4.83 23.73 0.12
N THR A 274 4.04 24.40 -0.70
CA THR A 274 4.49 25.45 -1.62
C THR A 274 4.48 26.78 -0.88
N LEU A 275 3.37 27.12 -0.22
CA LEU A 275 3.22 28.31 0.62
C LEU A 275 4.26 28.37 1.77
N LEU A 276 4.57 27.24 2.41
CA LEU A 276 5.60 27.17 3.46
C LEU A 276 7.05 27.43 2.96
N LYS A 277 7.29 27.57 1.66
CA LYS A 277 8.60 27.98 1.10
C LYS A 277 8.64 29.44 0.66
N VAL A 278 7.52 30.14 0.69
CA VAL A 278 7.38 31.51 0.21
C VAL A 278 7.65 32.45 1.36
N ASP A 279 8.77 33.17 1.32
CA ASP A 279 9.09 34.17 2.33
C ASP A 279 8.34 35.49 2.06
N HIS A 280 7.02 35.41 2.15
CA HIS A 280 6.11 36.55 2.03
C HIS A 280 4.98 36.43 3.06
N PRO A 281 4.63 37.50 3.81
CA PRO A 281 3.59 37.45 4.84
C PRO A 281 2.25 36.86 4.36
N ALA A 282 1.79 37.23 3.16
CA ALA A 282 0.57 36.69 2.54
C ALA A 282 0.51 35.14 2.51
N ALA A 283 1.64 34.44 2.39
CA ALA A 283 1.64 32.98 2.39
C ALA A 283 1.28 32.39 3.78
N LYS A 284 1.66 33.09 4.86
CA LYS A 284 1.33 32.72 6.25
C LYS A 284 -0.13 33.02 6.56
N ASP A 285 -0.64 34.18 6.11
CA ASP A 285 -2.05 34.56 6.31
C ASP A 285 -3.02 33.67 5.50
N LEU A 286 -2.65 33.24 4.29
CA LEU A 286 -3.41 32.24 3.51
C LEU A 286 -3.46 30.86 4.17
N LEU A 287 -2.37 30.41 4.80
CA LEU A 287 -2.37 29.18 5.58
C LEU A 287 -3.32 29.31 6.78
N ARG A 288 -3.24 30.41 7.52
CA ARG A 288 -4.09 30.72 8.69
C ARG A 288 -5.57 30.80 8.34
N TYR A 289 -5.94 31.50 7.26
CA TYR A 289 -7.31 31.57 6.74
C TYR A 289 -7.86 30.17 6.45
N ARG A 290 -7.11 29.35 5.69
CA ARG A 290 -7.55 28.00 5.28
C ARG A 290 -7.68 27.04 6.46
N GLU A 291 -6.80 27.15 7.46
CA GLU A 291 -6.88 26.34 8.69
C GLU A 291 -8.16 26.65 9.48
N LEU A 292 -8.45 27.94 9.71
CA LEU A 292 -9.64 28.38 10.43
C LEU A 292 -10.93 28.06 9.65
N GLN A 293 -10.92 28.24 8.33
CA GLN A 293 -12.02 27.87 7.44
C GLN A 293 -12.31 26.35 7.50
N LYS A 294 -11.28 25.50 7.54
CA LYS A 294 -11.45 24.05 7.75
C LYS A 294 -12.02 23.77 9.14
N LYS A 295 -11.45 24.35 10.19
CA LYS A 295 -11.91 24.15 11.59
C LYS A 295 -13.41 24.45 11.74
N LEU A 296 -13.86 25.54 11.13
CA LEU A 296 -15.25 25.98 11.12
C LEU A 296 -16.18 25.00 10.39
N GLY A 297 -15.92 24.73 9.11
CA GLY A 297 -16.82 23.90 8.29
C GLY A 297 -16.73 22.39 8.51
N THR A 298 -15.58 21.86 8.95
CA THR A 298 -15.42 20.41 9.20
C THR A 298 -15.95 19.98 10.57
N TYR A 299 -15.84 20.83 11.61
CA TYR A 299 -16.16 20.44 12.99
C TYR A 299 -17.25 21.33 13.62
N LEU A 300 -17.04 22.65 13.65
CA LEU A 300 -17.89 23.53 14.45
C LEU A 300 -19.32 23.56 13.92
N GLU A 301 -19.49 23.67 12.61
CA GLU A 301 -20.78 23.64 11.91
C GLU A 301 -21.40 22.24 11.78
N THR A 302 -20.73 21.16 12.24
CA THR A 302 -21.17 19.76 12.03
C THR A 302 -21.50 19.01 13.32
N TYR A 303 -20.64 19.04 14.33
CA TYR A 303 -20.74 18.18 15.52
C TYR A 303 -22.07 18.25 16.30
N PRO A 304 -22.71 19.43 16.50
CA PRO A 304 -23.99 19.52 17.20
C PRO A 304 -25.16 18.80 16.52
N LYS A 305 -24.99 18.36 15.26
CA LYS A 305 -25.99 17.59 14.49
C LYS A 305 -25.97 16.08 14.82
N PHE A 306 -24.96 15.60 15.56
CA PHE A 306 -24.78 14.19 15.91
C PHE A 306 -25.03 13.89 17.40
N ILE A 307 -25.63 14.84 18.12
CA ILE A 307 -26.12 14.62 19.48
C ILE A 307 -27.42 13.83 19.38
N HIS A 308 -27.45 12.63 19.97
CA HIS A 308 -28.64 11.77 19.95
C HIS A 308 -29.75 12.36 20.83
N PRO A 309 -31.01 12.43 20.35
CA PRO A 309 -32.06 13.19 21.02
C PRO A 309 -32.57 12.58 22.34
N LYS A 310 -32.31 11.29 22.60
CA LYS A 310 -32.68 10.64 23.88
C LYS A 310 -31.60 10.80 24.95
N THR A 311 -30.34 10.58 24.59
CA THR A 311 -29.22 10.56 25.55
C THR A 311 -28.60 11.93 25.77
N GLY A 312 -28.74 12.87 24.81
CA GLY A 312 -28.00 14.13 24.82
C GLY A 312 -26.49 13.97 24.57
N ARG A 313 -26.06 12.79 24.10
CA ARG A 313 -24.65 12.42 23.89
C ARG A 313 -24.38 12.13 22.42
N ILE A 314 -23.12 12.29 22.01
CA ILE A 314 -22.62 11.88 20.69
C ILE A 314 -22.11 10.45 20.82
N HIS A 315 -22.72 9.53 20.08
CA HIS A 315 -22.29 8.14 19.98
C HIS A 315 -21.58 7.94 18.64
N ALA A 316 -20.38 7.36 18.68
CA ALA A 316 -19.58 7.05 17.49
C ALA A 316 -19.37 5.53 17.45
N SER A 317 -19.69 4.89 16.33
CA SER A 317 -19.48 3.44 16.20
C SER A 317 -18.05 3.13 15.78
N PHE A 318 -17.38 2.27 16.53
CA PHE A 318 -15.98 1.88 16.34
C PHE A 318 -15.88 0.56 15.58
N LEU A 319 -14.81 0.45 14.80
CA LEU A 319 -14.62 -0.60 13.78
C LEU A 319 -13.23 -1.21 13.94
N GLN A 320 -13.21 -2.43 14.46
CA GLN A 320 -12.06 -2.99 15.18
C GLN A 320 -10.87 -3.37 14.29
N CYS A 321 -11.12 -3.89 13.08
CA CYS A 321 -10.08 -4.26 12.12
C CYS A 321 -10.24 -3.55 10.75
N ARG A 322 -10.99 -2.44 10.69
CA ARG A 322 -11.28 -1.73 9.42
C ARG A 322 -10.08 -0.99 8.83
N VAL A 323 -9.19 -0.43 9.65
CA VAL A 323 -7.95 0.17 9.14
C VAL A 323 -6.81 -0.86 9.13
N PRO A 324 -5.98 -0.94 8.08
CA PRO A 324 -5.14 -2.11 7.89
C PRO A 324 -4.00 -2.26 8.91
N THR A 325 -3.65 -1.19 9.63
CA THR A 325 -2.71 -1.23 10.76
C THR A 325 -3.26 -1.95 12.00
N GLY A 326 -4.55 -2.31 12.02
CA GLY A 326 -5.21 -2.96 13.16
C GLY A 326 -5.59 -2.01 14.30
N ARG A 327 -5.51 -0.67 14.11
CA ARG A 327 -6.07 0.31 15.05
C ARG A 327 -7.60 0.35 14.97
N LEU A 328 -8.25 0.92 15.99
CA LEU A 328 -9.65 1.32 15.92
C LEU A 328 -9.82 2.50 14.95
N ALA A 329 -10.88 2.45 14.14
CA ALA A 329 -11.43 3.60 13.42
C ALA A 329 -12.89 3.82 13.83
N CYS A 330 -13.44 5.03 13.67
CA CYS A 330 -14.83 5.34 14.02
C CYS A 330 -15.63 5.96 12.86
N ILE A 331 -16.95 5.80 12.91
CA ILE A 331 -17.98 6.48 12.10
C ILE A 331 -19.13 6.96 13.00
N ALA A 332 -20.14 7.63 12.45
CA ALA A 332 -21.38 7.89 13.20
C ALA A 332 -22.07 6.58 13.61
N GLU A 333 -22.54 6.52 14.84
CA GLU A 333 -23.60 5.58 15.18
C GLU A 333 -24.89 5.90 14.40
N GLY A 334 -25.73 4.87 14.18
CA GLY A 334 -27.00 5.04 13.46
C GLY A 334 -26.84 5.27 11.95
N SER A 335 -25.64 5.02 11.40
CA SER A 335 -25.39 5.00 9.95
C SER A 335 -26.26 3.92 9.28
N PRO A 336 -27.28 4.26 8.48
CA PRO A 336 -28.20 3.27 7.92
C PRO A 336 -27.52 2.38 6.86
N VAL A 337 -27.93 1.11 6.79
CA VAL A 337 -27.52 0.18 5.74
C VAL A 337 -28.65 0.06 4.71
N ASP A 338 -28.32 0.33 3.46
CA ASP A 338 -29.25 0.86 2.46
C ASP A 338 -29.65 -0.20 1.35
N ALA A 339 -30.85 -0.15 0.72
CA ALA A 339 -31.61 -1.24 0.00
C ALA A 339 -32.57 -0.74 -1.16
N PRO A 340 -33.13 -1.48 -2.21
CA PRO A 340 -33.34 -1.11 -3.70
C PRO A 340 -34.76 -1.00 -4.51
N ARG A 341 -35.13 0.10 -5.29
CA ARG A 341 -35.82 0.25 -6.70
C ARG A 341 -36.93 1.32 -7.13
N ASP A 342 -36.66 2.25 -8.11
CA ASP A 342 -37.46 2.63 -9.38
C ASP A 342 -36.74 3.59 -10.43
N LEU A 343 -37.06 3.57 -11.74
CA LEU A 343 -36.30 4.25 -12.84
C LEU A 343 -37.08 4.84 -14.06
N LEU A 344 -38.40 4.65 -14.21
CA LEU A 344 -39.07 4.79 -15.53
C LEU A 344 -39.52 6.22 -15.95
N ARG A 345 -39.46 7.22 -15.04
CA ARG A 345 -40.32 8.42 -15.14
C ARG A 345 -39.73 9.66 -15.84
N TYR A 346 -38.41 9.71 -16.10
CA TYR A 346 -37.75 10.90 -16.67
C TYR A 346 -36.70 10.52 -17.74
N PRO A 347 -36.91 10.84 -19.04
CA PRO A 347 -36.07 10.33 -20.11
C PRO A 347 -34.64 10.91 -20.14
N THR A 348 -34.46 12.13 -19.60
CA THR A 348 -33.17 12.84 -19.49
C THR A 348 -32.48 12.64 -18.13
N GLY A 349 -32.91 11.64 -17.36
CA GLY A 349 -32.56 11.51 -15.95
C GLY A 349 -33.52 12.30 -15.04
N ILE A 350 -33.61 11.88 -13.78
CA ILE A 350 -34.50 12.50 -12.79
C ILE A 350 -33.75 13.69 -12.13
N PRO A 351 -34.31 14.90 -12.13
CA PRO A 351 -33.76 16.00 -11.36
C PRO A 351 -33.68 15.64 -9.86
N ILE A 352 -32.55 15.95 -9.22
CA ILE A 352 -32.22 15.47 -7.87
C ILE A 352 -33.25 15.88 -6.81
N GLU A 353 -33.91 17.03 -6.98
CA GLU A 353 -34.98 17.53 -6.11
C GLU A 353 -36.31 16.77 -6.26
N LYS A 354 -36.44 15.93 -7.29
CA LYS A 354 -37.62 15.10 -7.60
C LYS A 354 -37.43 13.63 -7.21
N LEU A 355 -36.19 13.21 -6.95
CA LEU A 355 -35.86 11.89 -6.42
C LEU A 355 -36.40 11.69 -5.00
N ARG A 356 -36.92 10.51 -4.71
CA ARG A 356 -37.54 10.14 -3.42
C ARG A 356 -36.90 8.90 -2.83
N GLU A 357 -37.13 8.74 -1.52
CA GLU A 357 -36.80 7.54 -0.76
C GLU A 357 -37.55 6.36 -1.39
N GLY A 358 -36.84 5.48 -2.11
CA GLY A 358 -37.44 4.43 -2.94
C GLY A 358 -36.83 4.31 -4.35
N ASP A 359 -36.44 5.42 -4.99
CA ASP A 359 -36.00 5.46 -6.40
C ASP A 359 -34.65 4.75 -6.63
N TYR A 360 -34.23 4.53 -7.89
CA TYR A 360 -32.92 3.95 -8.29
C TYR A 360 -31.96 4.98 -8.89
N VAL A 361 -30.66 4.73 -8.65
CA VAL A 361 -29.52 5.27 -9.41
C VAL A 361 -28.60 4.13 -9.86
N TYR A 362 -27.70 4.41 -10.79
CA TYR A 362 -26.55 3.53 -11.06
C TYR A 362 -25.33 3.98 -10.26
N SER A 363 -24.58 3.02 -9.74
CA SER A 363 -23.42 3.16 -8.85
C SER A 363 -22.31 2.20 -9.30
N PHE A 364 -21.04 2.52 -9.05
CA PHE A 364 -19.96 1.54 -9.17
C PHE A 364 -19.67 0.92 -7.81
N ASP A 365 -19.65 -0.41 -7.73
CA ASP A 365 -19.24 -1.13 -6.52
C ASP A 365 -17.71 -1.07 -6.27
N SER A 366 -17.26 -1.79 -5.24
CA SER A 366 -15.83 -1.92 -4.87
C SER A 366 -14.95 -2.39 -6.02
N ASP A 367 -15.53 -3.15 -6.96
CA ASP A 367 -14.83 -3.87 -8.00
C ASP A 367 -14.83 -3.06 -9.32
N GLY A 368 -15.38 -1.84 -9.27
CA GLY A 368 -15.55 -0.98 -10.44
C GLY A 368 -16.65 -1.46 -11.39
N ILE A 369 -17.58 -2.30 -10.93
CA ILE A 369 -18.68 -2.81 -11.74
C ILE A 369 -19.93 -1.94 -11.54
N PRO A 370 -20.57 -1.44 -12.62
CA PRO A 370 -21.77 -0.62 -12.51
C PRO A 370 -22.99 -1.49 -12.14
N LYS A 371 -23.56 -1.25 -10.95
CA LYS A 371 -24.76 -1.91 -10.43
C LYS A 371 -25.84 -0.89 -10.06
N PRO A 372 -27.13 -1.23 -10.18
CA PRO A 372 -28.23 -0.33 -9.84
C PRO A 372 -28.60 -0.43 -8.34
N ARG A 373 -28.84 0.72 -7.68
CA ARG A 373 -28.94 0.91 -6.21
C ARG A 373 -30.08 1.87 -5.85
N ARG A 374 -30.71 1.76 -4.68
CA ARG A 374 -31.75 2.76 -4.27
C ARG A 374 -31.13 4.10 -3.91
N ILE A 375 -31.98 5.11 -3.91
CA ILE A 375 -31.91 6.29 -3.04
C ILE A 375 -32.80 6.00 -1.84
N LEU A 376 -32.25 6.10 -0.64
CA LEU A 376 -33.00 5.90 0.60
C LEU A 376 -33.26 7.18 1.35
N ARG A 377 -32.48 8.23 1.06
CA ARG A 377 -32.71 9.54 1.63
C ARG A 377 -32.30 10.63 0.67
N THR A 378 -33.25 11.49 0.31
CA THR A 378 -32.99 12.73 -0.45
C THR A 378 -32.89 13.89 0.54
N LEU A 379 -31.66 14.23 0.93
CA LEU A 379 -31.39 15.33 1.86
C LEU A 379 -31.33 16.66 1.10
N ARG A 380 -32.23 17.59 1.42
CA ARG A 380 -32.11 18.99 0.97
C ARG A 380 -31.04 19.68 1.83
N GLN A 381 -29.96 20.10 1.19
CA GLN A 381 -28.74 20.62 1.82
C GLN A 381 -28.73 22.15 1.98
N GLY A 382 -29.79 22.84 1.54
CA GLY A 382 -29.88 24.30 1.53
C GLY A 382 -29.25 24.91 0.27
N ARG A 383 -29.35 26.23 0.14
CA ARG A 383 -28.63 26.96 -0.92
C ARG A 383 -27.14 27.02 -0.61
N LYS A 384 -26.31 26.74 -1.62
CA LYS A 384 -24.84 26.78 -1.55
C LYS A 384 -24.28 27.26 -2.90
N LYS A 385 -23.09 27.85 -2.87
CA LYS A 385 -22.34 28.13 -4.11
C LYS A 385 -21.96 26.82 -4.80
N VAL A 386 -22.08 26.80 -6.12
CA VAL A 386 -21.79 25.65 -6.97
C VAL A 386 -20.88 26.03 -8.13
N LEU A 387 -20.04 25.09 -8.54
CA LEU A 387 -19.33 25.15 -9.80
C LEU A 387 -20.12 24.36 -10.85
N LYS A 388 -20.19 24.91 -12.06
CA LYS A 388 -20.73 24.24 -13.23
C LYS A 388 -19.60 23.51 -13.95
N LEU A 389 -19.65 22.18 -13.90
CA LEU A 389 -18.85 21.32 -14.76
C LEU A 389 -19.46 21.31 -16.17
N VAL A 390 -18.62 21.46 -17.19
CA VAL A 390 -18.99 21.25 -18.60
C VAL A 390 -18.00 20.26 -19.23
N TRP A 391 -18.50 19.21 -19.88
CA TRP A 391 -17.69 18.22 -20.61
C TRP A 391 -18.21 18.01 -22.02
N ARG A 392 -17.36 17.46 -22.90
CA ARG A 392 -17.72 17.10 -24.28
C ARG A 392 -17.62 15.59 -24.49
N GLY A 393 -18.58 15.06 -25.26
CA GLY A 393 -18.58 13.67 -25.70
C GLY A 393 -17.43 13.32 -26.65
N GLY A 394 -17.39 12.07 -27.13
CA GLY A 394 -16.33 11.59 -28.03
C GLY A 394 -16.19 12.42 -29.33
N ALA A 395 -15.02 12.38 -29.96
CA ALA A 395 -14.58 13.34 -30.99
C ALA A 395 -15.43 13.45 -32.29
N ASN A 396 -16.52 12.68 -32.43
CA ASN A 396 -17.49 12.79 -33.53
C ASN A 396 -18.86 13.34 -33.08
N THR A 397 -19.06 13.71 -31.80
CA THR A 397 -20.33 14.25 -31.29
C THR A 397 -20.24 15.74 -30.96
N SER A 398 -21.24 16.52 -31.37
CA SER A 398 -21.45 17.92 -30.97
C SER A 398 -21.98 18.08 -29.53
N TYR A 399 -22.20 16.96 -28.82
CA TYR A 399 -22.78 16.94 -27.47
C TYR A 399 -21.84 17.53 -26.41
N LEU A 400 -22.37 18.49 -25.67
CA LEU A 400 -21.82 19.03 -24.43
C LEU A 400 -22.80 18.65 -23.31
N GLY A 401 -22.26 18.06 -22.24
CA GLY A 401 -23.00 17.80 -21.02
C GLY A 401 -22.57 18.75 -19.92
N GLU A 402 -23.46 19.01 -18.97
CA GLU A 402 -23.19 19.89 -17.83
C GLU A 402 -23.84 19.38 -16.53
N MET A 403 -23.23 19.72 -15.39
CA MET A 403 -23.80 19.52 -14.05
C MET A 403 -23.33 20.64 -13.12
N LYS A 404 -24.11 20.95 -12.07
CA LYS A 404 -23.69 21.88 -11.00
C LYS A 404 -23.50 21.10 -9.69
N ALA A 405 -22.38 21.32 -9.00
CA ALA A 405 -22.07 20.69 -7.71
C ALA A 405 -21.25 21.62 -6.82
N THR A 406 -21.15 21.34 -5.51
CA THR A 406 -20.31 22.15 -4.61
C THR A 406 -18.82 21.98 -4.93
N PRO A 407 -17.96 22.98 -4.64
CA PRO A 407 -16.52 22.94 -4.96
C PRO A 407 -15.78 21.69 -4.44
N ASP A 408 -16.19 21.17 -3.29
CA ASP A 408 -15.61 20.02 -2.60
C ASP A 408 -16.14 18.65 -3.09
N HIS A 409 -17.18 18.64 -3.91
CA HIS A 409 -17.83 17.41 -4.37
C HIS A 409 -16.89 16.55 -5.22
N LEU A 410 -16.87 15.23 -5.00
CA LEU A 410 -15.91 14.33 -5.62
C LEU A 410 -16.46 13.72 -6.91
N VAL A 411 -15.74 13.90 -8.02
CA VAL A 411 -16.07 13.39 -9.36
C VAL A 411 -15.07 12.29 -9.75
N ARG A 412 -15.57 11.17 -10.30
CA ARG A 412 -14.75 10.02 -10.69
C ARG A 412 -14.12 10.22 -12.07
N LEU A 413 -12.79 10.21 -12.13
CA LEU A 413 -12.03 10.20 -13.38
C LEU A 413 -12.13 8.83 -14.08
N ALA A 414 -11.80 8.78 -15.38
CA ALA A 414 -11.81 7.56 -16.18
C ALA A 414 -10.75 6.52 -15.73
N SER A 415 -9.80 6.92 -14.88
CA SER A 415 -8.84 6.04 -14.20
C SER A 415 -9.39 5.41 -12.92
N GLY A 416 -10.64 5.69 -12.53
CA GLY A 416 -11.24 5.22 -11.27
C GLY A 416 -10.94 6.09 -10.04
N ALA A 417 -9.86 6.88 -10.07
CA ALA A 417 -9.55 7.88 -9.04
C ALA A 417 -10.61 9.00 -8.98
N TYR A 418 -10.80 9.60 -7.80
CA TYR A 418 -11.68 10.75 -7.59
C TYR A 418 -10.89 12.06 -7.50
N LYS A 419 -11.50 13.15 -7.96
CA LYS A 419 -10.97 14.52 -7.90
C LYS A 419 -12.07 15.48 -7.42
N ARG A 420 -11.73 16.55 -6.71
CA ARG A 420 -12.74 17.57 -6.32
C ARG A 420 -13.22 18.36 -7.52
N MET A 421 -14.44 18.90 -7.41
CA MET A 421 -15.04 19.77 -8.42
C MET A 421 -14.18 21.01 -8.70
N ASP A 422 -13.58 21.62 -7.68
CA ASP A 422 -12.66 22.76 -7.81
C ASP A 422 -11.22 22.39 -8.23
N GLU A 423 -10.90 21.10 -8.34
CA GLU A 423 -9.60 20.60 -8.80
C GLU A 423 -9.62 20.12 -10.26
N LEU A 424 -10.81 19.93 -10.87
CA LEU A 424 -10.97 19.46 -12.25
C LEU A 424 -10.49 20.51 -13.27
N GLN A 425 -9.75 20.05 -14.29
CA GLN A 425 -9.15 20.90 -15.32
C GLN A 425 -9.58 20.46 -16.73
N PRO A 426 -9.67 21.39 -17.70
CA PRO A 426 -9.94 21.05 -19.10
C PRO A 426 -8.99 19.97 -19.64
N GLY A 427 -9.55 18.89 -20.18
CA GLY A 427 -8.84 17.70 -20.62
C GLY A 427 -8.84 16.53 -19.62
N ASP A 428 -9.20 16.73 -18.35
CA ASP A 428 -9.43 15.63 -17.40
C ASP A 428 -10.50 14.68 -17.94
N LYS A 429 -10.25 13.37 -17.91
CA LYS A 429 -11.15 12.35 -18.44
C LYS A 429 -12.06 11.82 -17.35
N LEU A 430 -13.37 11.80 -17.59
CA LEU A 430 -14.39 11.41 -16.62
C LEU A 430 -14.80 9.93 -16.78
N THR A 431 -15.17 9.24 -15.70
CA THR A 431 -15.95 7.99 -15.79
C THR A 431 -17.36 8.36 -16.26
N TRP A 432 -17.81 7.76 -17.36
CA TRP A 432 -19.05 8.15 -18.04
C TRP A 432 -19.90 6.96 -18.50
N MET A 433 -21.21 7.20 -18.65
CA MET A 433 -22.23 6.24 -19.08
C MET A 433 -23.00 6.73 -20.31
N ARG A 434 -22.95 6.00 -21.43
CA ARG A 434 -23.82 6.23 -22.59
C ARG A 434 -25.11 5.44 -22.46
N ARG A 435 -26.25 6.09 -22.72
CA ARG A 435 -27.51 5.41 -23.06
C ARG A 435 -27.68 5.31 -24.58
N SER A 436 -28.22 4.19 -25.05
CA SER A 436 -28.78 4.05 -26.40
C SER A 436 -30.06 3.21 -26.29
N VAL A 437 -31.12 3.62 -26.96
CA VAL A 437 -32.41 2.92 -26.92
C VAL A 437 -32.77 2.44 -28.32
N SER A 438 -33.25 1.21 -28.39
CA SER A 438 -33.86 0.59 -29.56
C SER A 438 -35.26 0.13 -29.17
N ASP A 439 -36.15 0.00 -30.14
CA ASP A 439 -37.58 -0.30 -29.94
C ASP A 439 -37.90 -1.39 -28.89
N ASP A 440 -37.07 -2.42 -28.82
CA ASP A 440 -37.28 -3.61 -27.97
C ASP A 440 -36.29 -3.70 -26.78
N TYR A 441 -35.25 -2.83 -26.71
CA TYR A 441 -34.16 -2.92 -25.73
C TYR A 441 -33.48 -1.58 -25.43
N ALA A 442 -33.07 -1.37 -24.17
CA ALA A 442 -32.16 -0.30 -23.77
C ALA A 442 -30.73 -0.83 -23.55
N TRP A 443 -29.75 -0.11 -24.12
CA TRP A 443 -28.32 -0.40 -24.02
C TRP A 443 -27.64 0.64 -23.13
N LEU A 444 -26.85 0.18 -22.16
CA LEU A 444 -25.97 1.02 -21.35
C LEU A 444 -24.51 0.70 -21.70
N ARG A 445 -23.68 1.72 -21.89
CA ARG A 445 -22.27 1.54 -22.27
C ARG A 445 -21.36 2.38 -21.40
N TRP A 446 -20.36 1.74 -20.79
CA TRP A 446 -19.48 2.35 -19.81
C TRP A 446 -18.07 2.50 -20.36
N ALA A 447 -17.33 3.49 -19.86
CA ALA A 447 -15.95 3.71 -20.25
C ALA A 447 -15.06 2.50 -19.91
N GLY A 448 -14.40 1.91 -20.93
CA GLY A 448 -13.40 0.86 -20.75
C GLY A 448 -13.92 -0.58 -20.56
N MET A 449 -15.24 -0.79 -20.47
CA MET A 449 -15.84 -2.13 -20.26
C MET A 449 -16.47 -2.69 -21.54
N GLU A 450 -16.58 -4.02 -21.63
CA GLU A 450 -17.48 -4.65 -22.62
C GLU A 450 -18.95 -4.37 -22.28
N SER A 451 -19.83 -4.43 -23.29
CA SER A 451 -21.20 -3.91 -23.17
C SER A 451 -22.13 -4.82 -22.36
N ILE A 452 -22.31 -4.49 -21.08
CA ILE A 452 -23.30 -5.10 -20.20
C ILE A 452 -24.71 -4.84 -20.74
N THR A 453 -25.50 -5.91 -20.93
CA THR A 453 -26.90 -5.83 -21.37
C THR A 453 -27.84 -6.05 -20.18
N VAL A 454 -28.65 -5.06 -19.83
CA VAL A 454 -29.69 -5.19 -18.80
C VAL A 454 -31.00 -5.59 -19.46
N ARG A 455 -31.65 -6.66 -18.97
CA ARG A 455 -33.01 -7.07 -19.35
C ARG A 455 -33.92 -6.90 -18.15
N GLU A 456 -35.04 -6.23 -18.31
CA GLU A 456 -35.85 -5.77 -17.16
C GLU A 456 -37.13 -6.60 -16.90
N HIS A 457 -37.43 -7.58 -17.76
CA HIS A 457 -38.67 -8.37 -17.67
C HIS A 457 -38.51 -9.62 -16.79
N LYS A 458 -39.12 -9.60 -15.60
CA LYS A 458 -39.15 -10.72 -14.63
C LYS A 458 -40.20 -11.81 -14.92
N HIS A 459 -41.02 -11.67 -15.97
CA HIS A 459 -42.16 -12.55 -16.26
C HIS A 459 -42.13 -13.04 -17.71
N LEU A 460 -41.61 -14.25 -17.93
CA LEU A 460 -41.65 -14.95 -19.22
C LEU A 460 -41.51 -16.46 -18.99
N VAL A 461 -42.34 -17.27 -19.66
CA VAL A 461 -42.14 -18.72 -19.74
C VAL A 461 -41.05 -19.03 -20.77
N ARG A 462 -40.28 -20.11 -20.54
CA ARG A 462 -39.04 -20.42 -21.26
C ARG A 462 -39.28 -20.90 -22.71
N GLY A 463 -39.59 -19.97 -23.61
CA GLY A 463 -39.76 -20.20 -25.05
C GLY A 463 -40.47 -19.07 -25.81
N GLU A 464 -41.13 -18.16 -25.09
CA GLU A 464 -41.98 -17.11 -25.66
C GLU A 464 -41.23 -15.81 -25.96
N THR A 465 -41.88 -14.93 -26.72
CA THR A 465 -41.48 -13.55 -27.03
C THR A 465 -42.65 -12.65 -26.69
N VAL A 466 -42.42 -11.56 -25.96
CA VAL A 466 -43.48 -10.62 -25.57
C VAL A 466 -43.87 -9.75 -26.75
N HIS A 467 -45.18 -9.59 -26.96
CA HIS A 467 -45.78 -8.61 -27.86
C HIS A 467 -46.60 -7.58 -27.06
N HIS A 468 -46.66 -6.34 -27.54
CA HIS A 468 -47.54 -5.29 -26.99
C HIS A 468 -48.84 -5.28 -27.80
N LYS A 469 -49.97 -5.59 -27.16
CA LYS A 469 -51.29 -5.77 -27.83
C LYS A 469 -51.79 -4.49 -28.51
N ASP A 470 -51.48 -3.32 -27.94
CA ASP A 470 -51.75 -2.01 -28.53
C ASP A 470 -50.68 -1.53 -29.54
N GLY A 471 -49.63 -2.32 -29.78
CA GLY A 471 -48.48 -1.97 -30.61
C GLY A 471 -47.56 -0.89 -29.99
N ASN A 472 -47.91 -0.34 -28.83
CA ASN A 472 -47.15 0.72 -28.16
C ASN A 472 -46.12 0.09 -27.21
N LYS A 473 -44.88 -0.03 -27.70
CA LYS A 473 -43.74 -0.62 -26.98
C LYS A 473 -43.35 0.09 -25.67
N LEU A 474 -43.98 1.23 -25.36
CA LEU A 474 -43.82 1.97 -24.10
C LEU A 474 -44.88 1.60 -23.04
N ASN A 475 -45.99 0.96 -23.43
CA ASN A 475 -47.07 0.56 -22.53
C ASN A 475 -46.80 -0.84 -21.94
N ASN A 476 -45.96 -0.89 -20.92
CA ASN A 476 -45.60 -2.14 -20.21
C ASN A 476 -46.57 -2.52 -19.08
N SER A 477 -47.85 -2.13 -19.17
CA SER A 477 -48.88 -2.67 -18.28
C SER A 477 -49.02 -4.19 -18.49
N PRO A 478 -49.08 -5.04 -17.46
CA PRO A 478 -49.20 -6.49 -17.61
C PRO A 478 -50.33 -6.93 -18.54
N ASP A 479 -51.48 -6.24 -18.50
CA ASP A 479 -52.65 -6.55 -19.33
C ASP A 479 -52.42 -6.27 -20.83
N ASN A 480 -51.51 -5.35 -21.16
CA ASN A 480 -51.13 -5.01 -22.54
C ASN A 480 -50.08 -5.96 -23.14
N LEU A 481 -49.46 -6.81 -22.32
CA LEU A 481 -48.41 -7.72 -22.76
C LEU A 481 -48.99 -9.11 -23.10
N GLU A 482 -48.42 -9.76 -24.11
CA GLU A 482 -48.77 -11.12 -24.51
C GLU A 482 -47.52 -11.96 -24.78
N GLY A 483 -47.39 -13.10 -24.10
CA GLY A 483 -46.37 -14.09 -24.42
C GLY A 483 -46.80 -14.92 -25.63
N MET A 484 -46.04 -14.88 -26.73
CA MET A 484 -46.33 -15.68 -27.92
C MET A 484 -45.08 -16.33 -28.53
N PRO A 485 -45.20 -17.46 -29.25
CA PRO A 485 -44.08 -18.07 -29.95
C PRO A 485 -43.42 -17.11 -30.94
N ARG A 486 -42.08 -17.11 -30.99
CA ARG A 486 -41.29 -16.20 -31.86
C ARG A 486 -41.68 -16.26 -33.35
N GLY A 487 -42.19 -17.40 -33.82
CA GLY A 487 -42.70 -17.59 -35.18
C GLY A 487 -44.02 -16.87 -35.47
N GLU A 488 -44.84 -16.61 -34.46
CA GLU A 488 -46.07 -15.80 -34.54
C GLU A 488 -45.71 -14.31 -34.53
N HIS A 489 -44.92 -13.88 -33.53
CA HIS A 489 -44.40 -12.51 -33.39
C HIS A 489 -43.69 -12.01 -34.66
N SER A 490 -43.01 -12.90 -35.39
CA SER A 490 -42.33 -12.56 -36.64
C SER A 490 -43.26 -12.34 -37.84
N LYS A 491 -44.54 -12.75 -37.76
CA LYS A 491 -45.57 -12.46 -38.79
C LYS A 491 -46.14 -11.05 -38.62
N LEU A 492 -46.24 -10.58 -37.38
CA LEU A 492 -46.77 -9.26 -37.01
C LEU A 492 -45.81 -8.11 -37.36
N HIS A 493 -44.54 -8.40 -37.63
CA HIS A 493 -43.51 -7.44 -38.00
C HIS A 493 -42.80 -7.81 -39.32
N PRO A 494 -43.39 -7.52 -40.50
CA PRO A 494 -42.77 -7.79 -41.79
C PRO A 494 -41.48 -6.98 -41.99
N ARG A 495 -40.46 -7.60 -42.58
CA ARG A 495 -39.17 -6.95 -42.87
C ARG A 495 -39.27 -6.06 -44.12
N PRO A 496 -38.60 -4.89 -44.16
CA PRO A 496 -38.51 -4.06 -45.36
C PRO A 496 -37.62 -4.73 -46.45
N PRO A 497 -37.86 -4.43 -47.74
CA PRO A 497 -37.09 -4.96 -48.86
C PRO A 497 -35.70 -4.30 -48.96
N VAL A 498 -34.80 -4.92 -49.74
CA VAL A 498 -33.39 -4.51 -49.88
C VAL A 498 -33.05 -4.22 -51.35
N PHE A 499 -32.14 -3.27 -51.56
CA PHE A 499 -31.52 -2.90 -52.84
C PHE A 499 -32.44 -2.45 -53.99
N LYS A 500 -32.43 -1.14 -54.25
CA LYS A 500 -32.68 -0.61 -55.61
C LYS A 500 -31.93 0.68 -55.93
N ASP A 501 -31.75 1.56 -54.94
CA ASP A 501 -31.24 2.92 -55.15
C ASP A 501 -29.81 3.12 -54.61
N CYS A 502 -28.82 2.48 -55.22
CA CYS A 502 -27.40 2.75 -54.95
C CYS A 502 -26.84 3.72 -56.02
N PRO A 503 -26.42 4.95 -55.68
CA PRO A 503 -26.21 6.02 -56.66
C PRO A 503 -24.78 6.14 -57.21
N TYR A 504 -23.93 5.12 -57.07
CA TYR A 504 -22.51 5.16 -57.46
C TYR A 504 -22.14 4.02 -58.40
N SER A 505 -21.29 4.30 -59.39
CA SER A 505 -20.76 3.31 -60.32
C SER A 505 -19.63 2.46 -59.71
N GLU A 506 -19.32 1.32 -60.35
CA GLU A 506 -18.27 0.41 -59.89
C GLU A 506 -16.87 1.06 -59.94
N GLU A 507 -16.60 1.90 -60.93
CA GLU A 507 -15.33 2.65 -61.02
C GLU A 507 -15.20 3.72 -59.93
N GLU A 508 -16.31 4.40 -59.56
CA GLU A 508 -16.34 5.31 -58.41
C GLU A 508 -16.11 4.56 -57.09
N LEU A 509 -16.73 3.39 -56.91
CA LEU A 509 -16.53 2.55 -55.72
C LEU A 509 -15.07 2.08 -55.60
N ALA A 510 -14.44 1.64 -56.69
CA ALA A 510 -13.02 1.28 -56.73
C ALA A 510 -12.10 2.49 -56.45
N SER A 511 -12.44 3.65 -57.01
CA SER A 511 -11.77 4.95 -56.80
C SER A 511 -11.87 5.48 -55.36
N MET A 512 -12.97 5.20 -54.67
CA MET A 512 -13.18 5.51 -53.25
C MET A 512 -12.44 4.53 -52.33
N LEU A 513 -12.47 3.22 -52.61
CA LEU A 513 -11.79 2.20 -51.83
C LEU A 513 -10.27 2.40 -51.84
N SER A 514 -9.69 2.61 -53.02
CA SER A 514 -8.24 2.84 -53.21
C SER A 514 -7.73 4.12 -52.52
N ARG A 515 -8.57 5.16 -52.40
CA ARG A 515 -8.20 6.43 -51.74
C ARG A 515 -8.63 6.57 -50.29
N GLY A 516 -9.34 5.60 -49.69
CA GLY A 516 -9.86 5.81 -48.34
C GLY A 516 -10.58 4.65 -47.64
N ILE A 517 -9.91 3.52 -47.39
CA ILE A 517 -10.41 2.49 -46.44
C ILE A 517 -10.79 3.12 -45.08
N ALA A 518 -9.99 4.07 -44.58
CA ALA A 518 -10.27 4.81 -43.34
C ALA A 518 -11.44 5.82 -43.44
N ARG A 519 -11.94 6.11 -44.65
CA ARG A 519 -13.07 7.01 -44.90
C ARG A 519 -14.37 6.22 -45.12
N ALA A 520 -14.32 5.08 -45.83
CA ALA A 520 -15.43 4.13 -45.89
C ALA A 520 -15.81 3.59 -44.49
N ALA A 521 -14.81 3.24 -43.68
CA ALA A 521 -15.01 2.81 -42.29
C ALA A 521 -15.63 3.90 -41.37
N LYS A 522 -15.62 5.18 -41.77
CA LYS A 522 -16.34 6.26 -41.07
C LYS A 522 -17.81 6.40 -41.49
N ILE A 523 -18.21 5.85 -42.63
CA ILE A 523 -19.58 5.98 -43.17
C ILE A 523 -20.47 4.80 -42.74
N TYR A 524 -19.91 3.59 -42.66
CA TYR A 524 -20.64 2.39 -42.19
C TYR A 524 -19.90 1.68 -41.04
N PRO A 525 -19.99 2.17 -39.78
CA PRO A 525 -19.19 1.66 -38.67
C PRO A 525 -19.68 0.35 -38.02
N HIS A 526 -20.83 -0.20 -38.45
CA HIS A 526 -21.62 -1.14 -37.64
C HIS A 526 -21.92 -2.51 -38.28
N ASP A 527 -21.40 -2.83 -39.47
CA ASP A 527 -21.47 -4.21 -39.99
C ASP A 527 -20.13 -4.76 -40.48
N TYR A 528 -19.42 -5.38 -39.54
CA TYR A 528 -18.20 -6.15 -39.76
C TYR A 528 -18.42 -7.37 -40.69
N ASN A 529 -19.62 -7.96 -40.71
CA ASN A 529 -19.91 -9.14 -41.53
C ASN A 529 -20.15 -8.77 -43.00
N THR A 530 -20.78 -7.62 -43.28
CA THR A 530 -20.88 -7.09 -44.65
C THR A 530 -19.50 -6.69 -45.20
N LEU A 531 -18.66 -6.00 -44.42
CA LEU A 531 -17.28 -5.72 -44.81
C LEU A 531 -16.45 -7.00 -45.05
N ARG A 532 -16.63 -8.02 -44.22
CA ARG A 532 -15.98 -9.34 -44.39
C ARG A 532 -16.46 -10.07 -45.65
N ARG A 533 -17.75 -9.97 -46.01
CA ARG A 533 -18.28 -10.49 -47.30
C ARG A 533 -17.68 -9.76 -48.49
N TRP A 534 -17.55 -8.43 -48.44
CA TRP A 534 -16.96 -7.63 -49.52
C TRP A 534 -15.48 -7.98 -49.74
N ALA A 535 -14.66 -8.04 -48.67
CA ALA A 535 -13.25 -8.43 -48.78
C ALA A 535 -13.08 -9.83 -49.41
N SER A 536 -14.00 -10.76 -49.11
CA SER A 536 -14.03 -12.10 -49.67
C SER A 536 -14.46 -12.17 -51.15
N LEU A 537 -15.23 -11.20 -51.67
CA LEU A 537 -15.62 -11.17 -53.08
C LEU A 537 -14.49 -10.63 -53.98
N TYR A 538 -13.70 -9.69 -53.49
CA TYR A 538 -12.65 -9.01 -54.24
C TYR A 538 -11.22 -9.50 -53.92
N GLY A 539 -11.09 -10.67 -53.26
CA GLY A 539 -9.81 -11.37 -53.10
C GLY A 539 -8.80 -10.73 -52.13
N ILE A 540 -9.25 -9.93 -51.16
CA ILE A 540 -8.36 -9.17 -50.26
C ILE A 540 -8.08 -9.96 -48.98
N GLU A 541 -6.79 -10.24 -48.69
CA GLU A 541 -6.37 -10.93 -47.46
C GLU A 541 -6.73 -10.14 -46.19
N VAL A 542 -7.46 -10.80 -45.28
CA VAL A 542 -7.87 -10.24 -43.97
C VAL A 542 -6.68 -9.99 -43.04
N ALA A 543 -5.50 -10.59 -43.33
CA ALA A 543 -4.29 -10.46 -42.53
C ALA A 543 -3.78 -9.00 -42.42
N ASP A 544 -3.85 -8.21 -43.51
CA ASP A 544 -3.33 -6.83 -43.49
C ASP A 544 -4.25 -5.85 -42.76
N MET A 545 -5.55 -6.12 -42.68
CA MET A 545 -6.47 -5.32 -41.84
C MET A 545 -6.07 -5.36 -40.35
N ARG A 546 -5.40 -6.42 -39.87
CA ARG A 546 -4.92 -6.51 -38.49
C ARG A 546 -3.69 -5.64 -38.20
N ARG A 547 -2.96 -5.16 -39.21
CA ARG A 547 -1.70 -4.40 -39.02
C ARG A 547 -1.91 -2.90 -38.72
N ARG A 548 -3.14 -2.38 -38.86
CA ARG A 548 -3.48 -0.98 -38.49
C ARG A 548 -4.59 -0.97 -37.44
N ARG A 549 -4.22 -1.11 -36.16
CA ARG A 549 -5.14 -1.03 -35.03
C ARG A 549 -5.84 0.34 -35.00
N PHE A 550 -7.16 0.35 -35.12
CA PHE A 550 -7.96 1.47 -34.61
C PHE A 550 -7.92 1.44 -33.08
N HIS A 551 -7.53 2.55 -32.44
CA HIS A 551 -7.73 2.73 -31.01
C HIS A 551 -9.18 3.16 -30.76
N HIS A 552 -9.89 2.47 -29.87
CA HIS A 552 -11.14 3.00 -29.32
C HIS A 552 -10.83 4.19 -28.42
N VAL A 553 -11.26 5.39 -28.84
CA VAL A 553 -11.08 6.64 -28.10
C VAL A 553 -12.38 7.44 -28.08
N GLU A 554 -13.33 7.03 -27.23
CA GLU A 554 -14.47 7.85 -26.80
C GLU A 554 -14.26 8.21 -25.32
N ASN A 555 -13.43 9.22 -25.05
CA ASN A 555 -13.24 9.75 -23.69
C ASN A 555 -14.10 11.01 -23.53
N HIS A 556 -15.04 10.97 -22.58
CA HIS A 556 -15.65 12.20 -22.08
C HIS A 556 -14.59 12.97 -21.30
N HIS A 557 -14.42 14.25 -21.62
CA HIS A 557 -13.39 15.09 -21.04
C HIS A 557 -13.96 16.45 -20.64
N VAL A 558 -13.50 16.95 -19.50
CA VAL A 558 -13.80 18.31 -19.02
C VAL A 558 -13.40 19.31 -20.11
N VAL A 559 -14.30 20.25 -20.40
CA VAL A 559 -14.08 21.39 -21.30
C VAL A 559 -13.90 22.66 -20.47
N ALA A 560 -14.68 22.82 -19.41
CA ALA A 560 -14.56 23.90 -18.44
C ALA A 560 -15.09 23.47 -17.07
N VAL A 561 -14.59 24.13 -16.02
CA VAL A 561 -15.27 24.27 -14.74
C VAL A 561 -15.47 25.76 -14.54
N LEU A 562 -16.72 26.18 -14.35
CA LEU A 562 -17.12 27.58 -14.27
C LEU A 562 -17.69 27.88 -12.88
N ASP A 563 -17.27 28.98 -12.26
CA ASP A 563 -17.96 29.54 -11.10
C ASP A 563 -19.18 30.31 -11.63
N GLU A 564 -20.38 29.88 -11.27
CA GLU A 564 -21.63 30.51 -11.71
C GLU A 564 -22.02 31.70 -10.81
N GLY A 565 -21.29 31.94 -9.70
CA GLY A 565 -21.53 33.02 -8.74
C GLY A 565 -22.78 32.87 -7.86
N GLU A 566 -23.84 32.26 -8.38
CA GLU A 566 -25.14 32.07 -7.72
C GLU A 566 -25.16 30.94 -6.69
N GLU A 567 -25.95 31.14 -5.61
CA GLU A 567 -26.25 30.09 -4.64
C GLU A 567 -27.53 29.35 -5.02
N VAL A 568 -27.37 28.16 -5.60
CA VAL A 568 -28.49 27.28 -5.98
C VAL A 568 -28.84 26.34 -4.83
N GLU A 569 -30.08 25.85 -4.83
CA GLU A 569 -30.53 24.85 -3.87
C GLU A 569 -29.81 23.52 -4.12
N THR A 570 -29.11 23.00 -3.11
CA THR A 570 -28.33 21.76 -3.20
C THR A 570 -29.03 20.59 -2.53
N TYR A 571 -28.76 19.39 -3.02
CA TYR A 571 -29.39 18.14 -2.61
C TYR A 571 -28.34 17.03 -2.59
N ASP A 572 -28.62 16.00 -1.79
CA ASP A 572 -27.68 14.93 -1.45
C ASP A 572 -28.45 13.61 -1.27
N LEU A 573 -27.83 12.48 -1.63
CA LEU A 573 -28.49 11.17 -1.76
C LEU A 573 -27.76 10.08 -0.94
N SER A 574 -28.45 9.46 0.01
CA SER A 574 -28.01 8.18 0.59
C SER A 574 -28.43 7.03 -0.31
N ILE A 575 -27.52 6.08 -0.60
CA ILE A 575 -27.72 5.03 -1.61
C ILE A 575 -27.13 3.67 -1.19
N GLU A 576 -27.64 2.56 -1.75
CA GLU A 576 -27.15 1.22 -1.39
C GLU A 576 -25.68 0.97 -1.81
N GLY A 577 -24.88 0.48 -0.86
CA GLY A 577 -23.57 -0.10 -1.10
C GLY A 577 -22.44 0.93 -1.04
N THR A 578 -21.79 1.16 -2.18
CA THR A 578 -20.74 2.17 -2.32
C THR A 578 -21.36 3.56 -2.45
N PRO A 579 -20.87 4.59 -1.71
CA PRO A 579 -21.46 5.93 -1.70
C PRO A 579 -21.04 6.76 -2.94
N ASN A 580 -21.19 6.19 -4.13
CA ASN A 580 -21.02 6.87 -5.42
C ASN A 580 -22.16 6.55 -6.39
N PHE A 581 -22.58 7.52 -7.20
CA PHE A 581 -23.70 7.38 -8.14
C PHE A 581 -23.47 8.19 -9.41
N VAL A 582 -24.29 7.96 -10.44
CA VAL A 582 -24.25 8.68 -11.71
C VAL A 582 -25.23 9.86 -11.73
N VAL A 583 -24.70 11.06 -11.95
CA VAL A 583 -25.43 12.32 -12.19
C VAL A 583 -25.08 12.80 -13.59
N ASN A 584 -26.09 13.07 -14.42
CA ASN A 584 -25.92 13.52 -15.81
C ASN A 584 -24.82 12.75 -16.56
N GLU A 585 -24.93 11.41 -16.64
CA GLU A 585 -23.95 10.50 -17.27
C GLU A 585 -22.55 10.41 -16.61
N VAL A 586 -22.22 11.20 -15.58
CA VAL A 586 -20.92 11.24 -14.87
C VAL A 586 -21.02 10.65 -13.46
N CYS A 587 -20.00 9.92 -12.99
CA CYS A 587 -19.98 9.34 -11.63
C CYS A 587 -19.40 10.30 -10.56
N VAL A 588 -20.06 10.38 -9.40
CA VAL A 588 -19.74 11.27 -8.25
C VAL A 588 -19.88 10.56 -6.90
N HIS A 589 -19.35 11.11 -5.79
CA HIS A 589 -19.21 10.42 -4.49
C HIS A 589 -19.50 11.29 -3.24
N ASN A 590 -20.06 10.68 -2.19
CA ASN A 590 -20.51 11.29 -0.93
C ASN A 590 -19.63 11.00 0.31
N CYS A 591 -19.73 11.82 1.37
CA CYS A 591 -18.81 11.80 2.51
C CYS A 591 -19.51 11.53 3.87
N ALA A 592 -18.89 10.74 4.75
CA ALA A 592 -19.47 10.28 6.02
C ALA A 592 -18.94 11.05 7.24
N ASN A 593 -19.82 11.37 8.20
CA ASN A 593 -19.55 12.26 9.34
C ASN A 593 -20.29 11.78 10.61
N PRO A 594 -19.76 11.96 11.84
CA PRO A 594 -18.46 12.54 12.18
C PRO A 594 -17.40 11.46 12.43
N ASN A 595 -16.13 11.85 12.36
CA ASN A 595 -15.01 11.05 12.82
C ASN A 595 -14.48 11.62 14.14
N ILE A 596 -14.86 11.03 15.28
CA ILE A 596 -14.53 11.55 16.62
C ILE A 596 -13.04 11.48 16.94
N GLN A 597 -12.29 10.57 16.31
CA GLN A 597 -10.84 10.50 16.40
C GLN A 597 -10.11 11.63 15.66
N GLN A 598 -10.84 12.50 14.94
CA GLN A 598 -10.28 13.63 14.19
C GLN A 598 -10.64 15.01 14.77
N ILE A 599 -11.23 15.09 15.97
CA ILE A 599 -11.43 16.36 16.70
C ILE A 599 -10.07 17.09 16.81
N PRO A 600 -10.01 18.43 16.58
CA PRO A 600 -8.79 19.20 16.78
C PRO A 600 -8.22 19.04 18.20
N HIS A 601 -6.89 18.95 18.32
CA HIS A 601 -6.23 18.69 19.62
C HIS A 601 -6.24 19.89 20.56
N GLU A 602 -6.60 21.08 20.07
CA GLU A 602 -6.65 22.32 20.83
C GLU A 602 -7.67 22.24 21.97
N GLU A 603 -7.24 22.69 23.15
CA GLU A 603 -8.04 22.68 24.38
C GLU A 603 -9.40 23.35 24.19
N GLU A 604 -9.47 24.45 23.42
CA GLU A 604 -10.73 25.16 23.15
C GLU A 604 -11.79 24.28 22.47
N PHE A 605 -11.41 23.26 21.69
CA PHE A 605 -12.33 22.26 21.11
C PHE A 605 -12.61 21.12 22.08
N ARG A 606 -11.57 20.51 22.66
CA ARG A 606 -11.74 19.32 23.51
C ARG A 606 -12.54 19.63 24.79
N ARG A 607 -12.38 20.83 25.37
CA ARG A 607 -13.09 21.25 26.59
C ARG A 607 -14.59 21.52 26.44
N CYS A 608 -15.12 21.43 25.22
CA CYS A 608 -16.56 21.40 25.00
C CYS A 608 -17.14 20.01 25.24
N PHE A 609 -16.32 18.95 25.24
CA PHE A 609 -16.74 17.65 25.73
C PHE A 609 -16.60 17.66 27.26
N VAL A 610 -17.70 17.34 27.94
CA VAL A 610 -17.88 17.54 29.39
C VAL A 610 -18.53 16.31 30.00
N ALA A 611 -18.25 16.03 31.26
CA ALA A 611 -18.86 14.92 31.96
C ALA A 611 -20.37 15.13 32.24
N GLU A 612 -21.06 14.04 32.59
CA GLU A 612 -22.35 14.06 33.28
C GLU A 612 -22.27 14.88 34.59
N GLU A 613 -23.40 15.36 35.11
CA GLU A 613 -23.41 16.02 36.42
C GLU A 613 -23.17 14.97 37.53
N GLY A 614 -22.40 15.33 38.57
CA GLY A 614 -21.92 14.38 39.58
C GLY A 614 -20.86 13.38 39.07
N HIS A 615 -20.40 13.53 37.83
CA HIS A 615 -19.36 12.71 37.22
C HIS A 615 -18.15 13.54 36.80
N THR A 616 -17.02 12.86 36.64
CA THR A 616 -15.79 13.38 36.06
C THR A 616 -15.29 12.43 34.97
N PHE A 617 -14.47 12.92 34.05
CA PHE A 617 -13.64 12.04 33.25
C PHE A 617 -12.40 11.62 34.03
N VAL A 618 -11.97 10.39 33.77
CA VAL A 618 -10.64 9.85 34.04
C VAL A 618 -10.02 9.55 32.68
N ILE A 619 -9.03 10.37 32.30
CA ILE A 619 -8.39 10.35 30.98
C ILE A 619 -7.05 9.68 31.15
N ALA A 620 -6.90 8.46 30.63
CA ALA A 620 -5.64 7.73 30.66
C ALA A 620 -4.96 7.74 29.28
N ASP A 621 -3.64 7.88 29.25
CA ASP A 621 -2.85 7.91 28.02
C ASP A 621 -1.55 7.15 28.23
N TYR A 622 -1.16 6.31 27.28
CA TYR A 622 0.16 5.70 27.38
C TYR A 622 1.24 6.75 27.13
N SER A 623 2.14 6.94 28.08
CA SER A 623 3.23 7.90 27.99
C SER A 623 4.24 7.52 26.90
N GLN A 624 3.95 7.92 25.66
CA GLN A 624 4.78 7.72 24.46
C GLN A 624 4.86 6.24 24.01
N ILE A 625 3.74 5.49 23.93
CA ILE A 625 3.79 4.02 23.68
C ILE A 625 4.52 3.64 22.41
N GLU A 626 4.38 4.40 21.33
CA GLU A 626 5.05 4.08 20.07
C GLU A 626 6.57 4.24 20.18
N LEU A 627 7.05 5.16 21.03
CA LEU A 627 8.47 5.29 21.38
C LEU A 627 8.94 4.19 22.36
N ARG A 628 8.07 3.65 23.23
CA ARG A 628 8.39 2.49 24.10
C ARG A 628 8.40 1.16 23.34
N ILE A 629 7.45 0.94 22.43
CA ILE A 629 7.47 -0.15 21.45
C ILE A 629 8.80 -0.07 20.68
N LEU A 630 9.11 1.11 20.14
CA LEU A 630 10.35 1.40 19.42
C LEU A 630 11.61 1.17 20.29
N ALA A 631 11.58 1.46 21.58
CA ALA A 631 12.66 1.15 22.53
C ALA A 631 12.85 -0.36 22.70
N GLU A 632 11.77 -1.13 22.87
CA GLU A 632 11.79 -2.58 23.04
C GLU A 632 12.38 -3.28 21.82
N VAL A 633 11.81 -3.00 20.64
CA VAL A 633 12.15 -3.63 19.37
C VAL A 633 13.49 -3.17 18.79
N SER A 634 13.98 -1.99 19.20
CA SER A 634 15.36 -1.56 18.91
C SER A 634 16.37 -2.10 19.93
N GLY A 635 15.95 -2.29 21.19
CA GLY A 635 16.79 -2.62 22.33
C GLY A 635 17.86 -1.56 22.63
N ASP A 636 17.58 -0.28 22.34
CA ASP A 636 18.55 0.80 22.53
C ASP A 636 18.86 1.06 24.01
N PRO A 637 20.10 0.94 24.50
CA PRO A 637 20.38 1.06 25.94
C PRO A 637 20.05 2.44 26.50
N ALA A 638 20.28 3.53 25.76
CA ALA A 638 20.00 4.87 26.27
C ALA A 638 18.48 5.14 26.29
N PHE A 639 17.78 4.73 25.22
CA PHE A 639 16.32 4.88 25.11
C PHE A 639 15.56 4.00 26.12
N VAL A 640 16.00 2.75 26.31
CA VAL A 640 15.44 1.81 27.30
C VAL A 640 15.73 2.27 28.72
N GLU A 641 16.95 2.76 29.01
CA GLU A 641 17.33 3.19 30.36
C GLU A 641 16.68 4.51 30.78
N ALA A 642 16.48 5.45 29.85
CA ALA A 642 15.70 6.67 30.11
C ALA A 642 14.29 6.32 30.63
N PHE A 643 13.57 5.42 29.92
CA PHE A 643 12.27 4.93 30.37
C PHE A 643 12.32 4.13 31.68
N ARG A 644 13.43 3.46 32.02
CA ARG A 644 13.60 2.75 33.30
C ARG A 644 13.80 3.64 34.51
N LYS A 645 14.33 4.84 34.29
CA LYS A 645 14.54 5.85 35.36
C LYS A 645 13.38 6.83 35.50
N GLY A 646 12.38 6.78 34.61
CA GLY A 646 11.33 7.81 34.54
C GLY A 646 11.82 9.14 33.96
N GLU A 647 12.91 9.15 33.18
CA GLU A 647 13.39 10.36 32.49
C GLU A 647 12.45 10.70 31.32
N ASP A 648 11.89 11.93 31.28
CA ASP A 648 11.10 12.36 30.12
C ASP A 648 11.98 12.48 28.88
N LEU A 649 11.84 11.49 28.00
CA LEU A 649 12.57 11.37 26.74
C LEU A 649 12.46 12.62 25.86
N HIS A 650 11.35 13.37 25.88
CA HIS A 650 11.25 14.61 25.11
C HIS A 650 12.13 15.74 25.70
N SER A 651 12.18 15.85 27.02
CA SER A 651 13.03 16.84 27.71
C SER A 651 14.51 16.44 27.68
N LEU A 652 14.84 15.14 27.81
CA LEU A 652 16.20 14.62 27.59
C LEU A 652 16.71 14.94 26.17
N THR A 653 15.83 14.76 25.19
CA THR A 653 16.11 15.09 23.79
C THR A 653 16.31 16.60 23.61
N ALA A 654 15.44 17.44 24.17
CA ALA A 654 15.57 18.89 24.13
C ALA A 654 16.86 19.39 24.81
N ALA A 655 17.15 18.95 26.04
CA ALA A 655 18.37 19.28 26.77
C ALA A 655 19.62 19.07 25.90
N THR A 656 19.70 17.91 25.25
CA THR A 656 20.84 17.54 24.40
C THR A 656 20.90 18.34 23.09
N MET A 657 19.76 18.77 22.53
CA MET A 657 19.69 19.45 21.22
C MET A 657 19.74 20.98 21.29
N TYR A 658 19.50 21.55 22.47
CA TYR A 658 19.69 22.97 22.78
C TYR A 658 20.92 23.24 23.66
N GLY A 659 21.55 22.19 24.23
CA GLY A 659 22.79 22.30 25.00
C GLY A 659 22.60 22.85 26.42
N VAL A 660 21.42 22.62 27.02
CA VAL A 660 21.02 23.12 28.34
C VAL A 660 20.86 21.98 29.34
N PRO A 661 21.02 22.22 30.66
CA PRO A 661 20.60 21.29 31.71
C PRO A 661 19.13 20.86 31.56
N MET A 662 18.78 19.68 32.07
CA MET A 662 17.40 19.15 31.93
C MET A 662 16.37 20.02 32.67
N GLU A 663 16.83 20.68 33.74
CA GLU A 663 16.12 21.62 34.59
C GLU A 663 15.88 22.98 33.92
N GLU A 664 16.65 23.31 32.87
CA GLU A 664 16.58 24.58 32.12
C GLU A 664 15.81 24.45 30.78
N VAL A 665 15.33 23.26 30.43
CA VAL A 665 14.56 23.01 29.19
C VAL A 665 13.24 23.77 29.20
N THR A 666 13.03 24.64 28.20
CA THR A 666 11.78 25.39 28.07
C THR A 666 10.65 24.55 27.46
N LYS A 667 9.39 24.95 27.71
CA LYS A 667 8.20 24.27 27.14
C LYS A 667 8.23 24.21 25.61
N ASP A 668 8.76 25.24 24.95
CA ASP A 668 8.87 25.30 23.48
C ASP A 668 9.95 24.35 22.96
N GLN A 669 11.13 24.32 23.59
CA GLN A 669 12.20 23.38 23.26
C GLN A 669 11.74 21.92 23.40
N ARG A 670 10.97 21.61 24.46
CA ARG A 670 10.32 20.30 24.65
C ARG A 670 9.28 20.00 23.57
N SER A 671 8.48 20.99 23.17
CA SER A 671 7.46 20.87 22.13
C SER A 671 8.08 20.53 20.76
N ASP A 672 9.19 21.19 20.42
CA ASP A 672 9.94 20.90 19.20
C ASP A 672 10.64 19.53 19.25
N ALA A 673 11.25 19.15 20.37
CA ALA A 673 11.75 17.79 20.57
C ALA A 673 10.64 16.73 20.40
N LYS A 674 9.44 16.95 20.95
CA LYS A 674 8.28 16.06 20.74
C LYS A 674 7.92 15.93 19.25
N ARG A 675 7.87 17.06 18.52
CA ARG A 675 7.61 17.08 17.07
C ARG A 675 8.68 16.31 16.28
N ILE A 676 9.94 16.38 16.70
CA ILE A 676 11.08 15.69 16.08
C ILE A 676 11.00 14.17 16.32
N ASN A 677 10.78 13.71 17.56
CA ASN A 677 10.70 12.28 17.90
C ASN A 677 9.62 11.57 17.09
N PHE A 678 8.38 12.09 17.13
CA PHE A 678 7.27 11.51 16.37
C PHE A 678 7.42 11.72 14.86
N GLY A 679 7.94 12.87 14.42
CA GLY A 679 8.20 13.13 13.01
C GLY A 679 9.17 12.11 12.39
N LEU A 680 10.26 11.80 13.09
CA LEU A 680 11.26 10.84 12.65
C LEU A 680 10.79 9.38 12.72
N MET A 681 9.97 9.03 13.72
CA MET A 681 9.34 7.72 13.81
C MET A 681 8.46 7.41 12.60
N TYR A 682 7.68 8.39 12.14
CA TYR A 682 6.81 8.27 10.95
C TYR A 682 7.50 8.66 9.62
N GLY A 683 8.84 8.76 9.58
CA GLY A 683 9.59 8.98 8.34
C GLY A 683 9.56 10.39 7.74
N ARG A 684 9.23 11.44 8.52
CA ARG A 684 9.29 12.83 8.03
C ARG A 684 10.75 13.26 7.82
N GLY A 685 11.12 13.49 6.57
CA GLY A 685 12.47 13.96 6.22
C GLY A 685 12.74 15.42 6.61
N ALA A 686 14.02 15.79 6.66
CA ALA A 686 14.52 17.11 7.10
C ALA A 686 13.76 18.31 6.54
N LYS A 687 13.36 18.30 5.26
CA LYS A 687 12.59 19.38 4.63
C LYS A 687 11.17 19.56 5.21
N SER A 688 10.52 18.47 5.60
CA SER A 688 9.22 18.52 6.27
C SER A 688 9.38 18.94 7.73
N LEU A 689 10.53 18.63 8.34
CA LEU A 689 10.82 18.95 9.73
C LEU A 689 11.25 20.42 9.90
N SER A 690 12.12 20.93 9.03
CA SER A 690 12.58 22.32 9.06
C SER A 690 11.42 23.31 8.83
N ALA A 691 10.54 23.00 7.87
CA ALA A 691 9.31 23.75 7.62
C ALA A 691 8.30 23.67 8.79
N GLN A 692 8.36 22.62 9.62
CA GLN A 692 7.53 22.48 10.84
C GLN A 692 8.17 23.18 12.06
N LEU A 693 9.49 23.38 12.06
CA LEU A 693 10.28 24.03 13.11
C LEU A 693 10.62 25.51 12.79
N GLY A 694 10.08 26.07 11.70
CA GLY A 694 10.34 27.46 11.29
C GLY A 694 11.81 27.77 10.97
N THR A 695 12.61 26.76 10.64
CA THR A 695 14.07 26.86 10.50
C THR A 695 14.56 26.38 9.13
N ASP A 696 15.82 26.63 8.80
CA ASP A 696 16.40 26.21 7.52
C ASP A 696 16.59 24.68 7.44
N GLU A 697 16.72 24.15 6.23
CA GLU A 697 16.84 22.70 6.01
C GLU A 697 18.18 22.11 6.53
N ALA A 698 19.18 22.93 6.84
CA ALA A 698 20.43 22.49 7.45
C ALA A 698 20.31 22.36 8.98
N ARG A 699 19.76 23.35 9.70
CA ARG A 699 19.47 23.20 11.15
C ARG A 699 18.42 22.13 11.40
N GLY A 700 17.35 22.10 10.59
CA GLY A 700 16.35 21.03 10.62
C GLY A 700 16.93 19.64 10.30
N ARG A 701 18.11 19.55 9.66
CA ARG A 701 18.82 18.29 9.44
C ARG A 701 19.86 17.97 10.52
N GLN A 702 20.51 18.99 11.10
CA GLN A 702 21.39 18.87 12.25
C GLN A 702 20.65 18.26 13.45
N LEU A 703 19.44 18.75 13.74
CA LEU A 703 18.57 18.26 14.81
C LEU A 703 18.24 16.76 14.67
N ILE A 704 18.13 16.23 13.45
CA ILE A 704 17.93 14.80 13.17
C ILE A 704 19.19 13.98 13.47
N ASP A 705 20.36 14.52 13.15
CA ASP A 705 21.64 13.86 13.42
C ASP A 705 21.93 13.84 14.93
N GLU A 706 21.63 14.92 15.64
CA GLU A 706 21.75 15.02 17.10
C GLU A 706 20.82 14.00 17.78
N TYR A 707 19.56 13.89 17.36
CA TYR A 707 18.61 12.89 17.85
C TYR A 707 19.10 11.43 17.64
N PHE A 708 19.49 11.07 16.41
CA PHE A 708 19.90 9.69 16.12
C PHE A 708 21.33 9.35 16.57
N ALA A 709 22.17 10.33 16.90
CA ALA A 709 23.44 10.11 17.59
C ALA A 709 23.22 9.62 19.03
N ASN A 710 22.20 10.16 19.72
CA ASN A 710 21.83 9.76 21.07
C ASN A 710 21.11 8.40 21.10
N TYR A 711 20.31 8.08 20.07
CA TYR A 711 19.47 6.88 20.03
C TYR A 711 19.78 5.95 18.81
N PRO A 712 21.00 5.37 18.74
CA PRO A 712 21.53 4.74 17.52
C PRO A 712 20.98 3.35 17.19
N LYS A 713 20.24 2.66 18.07
CA LYS A 713 19.45 1.47 17.72
C LYS A 713 18.01 1.84 17.33
N VAL A 714 17.49 2.98 17.76
CA VAL A 714 16.16 3.48 17.36
C VAL A 714 16.11 3.75 15.86
N GLN A 715 17.01 4.57 15.32
CA GLN A 715 17.13 4.78 13.87
C GLN A 715 17.22 3.46 13.12
N ARG A 716 17.97 2.51 13.69
CA ARG A 716 18.19 1.16 13.19
C ARG A 716 16.87 0.45 12.94
N PHE A 717 15.90 0.55 13.85
CA PHE A 717 14.61 -0.07 13.69
C PHE A 717 13.73 0.63 12.63
N LEU A 718 13.71 1.96 12.58
CA LEU A 718 12.76 2.75 11.78
C LEU A 718 12.84 2.62 10.24
N GLN A 719 13.74 1.79 9.71
CA GLN A 719 13.72 1.34 8.30
C GLN A 719 14.17 -0.15 8.19
N ARG A 720 14.29 -0.86 9.33
CA ARG A 720 14.66 -2.29 9.34
C ARG A 720 13.61 -3.13 8.62
N THR A 721 12.45 -3.41 9.19
CA THR A 721 11.52 -2.30 9.33
C THR A 721 10.88 -2.22 7.97
N ALA A 722 9.89 -3.06 7.67
CA ALA A 722 9.10 -3.12 6.46
C ALA A 722 9.83 -2.91 5.12
N ASN A 723 11.10 -3.30 5.05
CA ASN A 723 11.62 -4.10 3.95
C ASN A 723 10.58 -5.25 3.75
N ARG A 724 10.25 -5.98 4.83
CA ARG A 724 9.22 -7.06 4.91
C ARG A 724 7.77 -6.71 4.54
N ALA A 725 7.39 -5.43 4.36
CA ALA A 725 5.99 -5.07 4.02
C ALA A 725 5.63 -5.35 2.57
N THR A 726 6.31 -4.62 1.69
CA THR A 726 6.10 -4.74 0.25
C THR A 726 6.68 -6.04 -0.28
N ARG A 727 7.54 -6.69 0.52
CA ARG A 727 8.13 -8.01 0.33
C ARG A 727 7.06 -9.12 0.33
N ASP A 728 6.81 -9.70 1.50
CA ASP A 728 5.97 -10.87 1.77
C ASP A 728 4.51 -10.70 1.35
N ARG A 729 4.15 -9.48 0.93
CA ARG A 729 2.83 -8.87 1.06
C ARG A 729 2.21 -9.07 2.46
N THR A 730 2.97 -9.50 3.47
CA THR A 730 2.49 -9.75 4.84
C THR A 730 3.52 -9.38 5.89
N LEU A 731 3.09 -9.09 7.10
CA LEU A 731 3.99 -8.75 8.20
C LEU A 731 3.43 -9.29 9.50
N ARG A 732 4.28 -9.35 10.52
CA ARG A 732 3.84 -9.62 11.89
C ARG A 732 4.38 -8.55 12.84
N THR A 733 3.52 -8.22 13.79
CA THR A 733 3.76 -7.39 14.96
C THR A 733 4.44 -8.20 16.08
N LEU A 734 4.71 -7.60 17.25
CA LEU A 734 5.20 -8.35 18.42
C LEU A 734 4.18 -9.38 18.95
N ALA A 735 2.87 -9.16 18.78
CA ALA A 735 1.85 -10.14 19.16
C ALA A 735 1.48 -11.14 18.04
N GLY A 736 2.08 -11.03 16.85
CA GLY A 736 1.91 -11.96 15.74
C GLY A 736 0.92 -11.54 14.63
N ARG A 737 0.26 -10.38 14.74
CA ARG A 737 -0.81 -9.92 13.82
C ARG A 737 -0.33 -9.82 12.38
N VAL A 738 -1.02 -10.55 11.51
CA VAL A 738 -0.92 -10.42 10.07
C VAL A 738 -1.81 -9.29 9.54
N ARG A 739 -1.23 -8.47 8.66
CA ARG A 739 -1.93 -7.78 7.58
C ARG A 739 -1.38 -8.28 6.25
N LYS A 740 -2.25 -8.40 5.24
CA LYS A 740 -1.95 -8.83 3.88
C LYS A 740 -2.18 -7.66 2.89
N PHE A 741 -1.22 -7.38 2.01
CA PHE A 741 -1.22 -6.22 1.10
C PHE A 741 -1.73 -6.56 -0.30
N GLY A 742 -2.67 -5.76 -0.78
CA GLY A 742 -3.20 -5.81 -2.15
C GLY A 742 -4.26 -6.89 -2.36
N ASN A 743 -5.31 -6.54 -3.10
CA ASN A 743 -6.42 -7.45 -3.46
C ASN A 743 -6.44 -7.81 -4.94
N ASP A 744 -5.93 -6.93 -5.79
CA ASP A 744 -5.97 -7.07 -7.25
C ASP A 744 -4.54 -7.00 -7.84
N PRO A 745 -4.18 -7.82 -8.84
CA PRO A 745 -2.87 -7.75 -9.51
C PRO A 745 -2.66 -6.52 -10.43
N VAL A 746 -3.65 -5.66 -10.65
CA VAL A 746 -3.58 -4.56 -11.64
C VAL A 746 -3.07 -3.23 -11.06
N GLU A 747 -3.32 -2.89 -9.80
CA GLU A 747 -2.84 -1.65 -9.16
C GLU A 747 -1.91 -1.93 -7.96
N ASP A 748 -0.68 -1.39 -8.01
CA ASP A 748 0.37 -1.64 -7.01
C ASP A 748 1.14 -0.34 -6.68
N ASP A 749 0.48 0.61 -5.99
CA ASP A 749 1.14 1.80 -5.43
C ASP A 749 2.00 1.43 -4.22
N ARG A 750 3.18 0.94 -4.55
CA ARG A 750 4.24 0.76 -3.58
C ARG A 750 4.69 2.01 -2.86
N GLY A 751 4.35 3.21 -3.34
CA GLY A 751 4.58 4.48 -2.65
C GLY A 751 3.72 4.56 -1.39
N ALA A 752 2.43 4.24 -1.49
CA ALA A 752 1.56 4.03 -0.32
C ALA A 752 2.07 2.87 0.55
N MET A 753 2.40 1.71 -0.04
CA MET A 753 3.06 0.61 0.68
C MET A 753 4.52 0.92 1.10
N ARG A 754 4.99 2.16 0.86
CA ARG A 754 6.24 2.78 1.35
C ARG A 754 6.03 3.85 2.43
N ARG A 755 4.80 4.10 2.86
CA ARG A 755 4.47 5.02 3.97
C ARG A 755 3.53 4.35 4.97
N GLU A 756 2.56 3.59 4.49
CA GLU A 756 1.67 2.76 5.30
C GLU A 756 2.44 1.79 6.21
N ALA A 757 3.55 1.24 5.69
CA ALA A 757 4.44 0.41 6.48
C ALA A 757 5.66 1.14 7.01
N MET A 758 5.72 2.48 6.92
CA MET A 758 6.44 3.35 7.86
C MET A 758 5.61 3.62 9.13
N ASN A 759 4.37 3.08 9.19
CA ASN A 759 3.62 2.85 10.44
C ASN A 759 3.58 1.35 10.79
N TYR A 760 3.12 0.52 9.85
CA TYR A 760 2.63 -0.83 10.13
C TYR A 760 3.70 -1.76 10.74
N PRO A 761 4.98 -1.67 10.31
CA PRO A 761 6.07 -1.96 11.26
C PRO A 761 7.38 -1.16 11.10
N ILE A 762 7.53 -0.32 10.06
CA ILE A 762 8.53 0.76 9.80
C ILE A 762 9.66 0.59 8.70
N GLN A 763 9.28 0.39 7.41
CA GLN A 763 9.77 0.55 5.96
C GLN A 763 11.16 0.31 5.23
N GLY A 764 11.21 -0.40 4.04
CA GLY A 764 12.37 -0.53 3.07
C GLY A 764 12.19 -1.33 1.68
N CYS A 765 13.27 -1.66 0.90
CA CYS A 765 13.48 -2.64 -0.27
C CYS A 765 14.22 -2.28 -1.63
N VAL A 766 14.80 -3.27 -2.38
CA VAL A 766 15.87 -3.18 -3.47
C VAL A 766 15.51 -3.60 -4.93
N LEU A 767 16.27 -3.20 -5.97
CA LEU A 767 15.99 -3.52 -7.41
C LEU A 767 16.16 -5.02 -7.78
N GLY A 768 15.35 -5.53 -8.70
CA GLY A 768 15.40 -6.93 -9.20
C GLY A 768 16.68 -7.40 -9.91
N ALA A 769 17.53 -6.49 -10.40
CA ALA A 769 18.81 -6.84 -11.01
C ALA A 769 19.94 -7.03 -9.97
N THR A 770 19.79 -6.46 -8.78
CA THR A 770 20.73 -6.53 -7.66
C THR A 770 21.03 -7.98 -7.30
N ARG A 771 22.31 -8.32 -7.15
CA ARG A 771 22.74 -9.67 -6.80
C ARG A 771 22.70 -9.88 -5.29
N VAL A 772 22.21 -11.03 -4.86
CA VAL A 772 22.26 -11.49 -3.45
C VAL A 772 23.06 -12.80 -3.39
N PHE A 773 23.67 -13.07 -2.24
CA PHE A 773 24.45 -14.30 -2.05
C PHE A 773 23.58 -15.39 -1.44
N GLU A 774 23.30 -16.43 -2.22
CA GLU A 774 22.43 -17.56 -1.87
C GLU A 774 23.27 -18.84 -1.67
N LYS A 775 22.95 -19.59 -0.63
CA LYS A 775 23.75 -20.72 -0.10
C LYS A 775 23.99 -21.85 -1.10
N SER A 776 23.05 -22.10 -2.02
CA SER A 776 23.09 -23.21 -2.98
C SER A 776 23.45 -22.77 -4.41
N ARG A 777 23.16 -21.53 -4.79
CA ARG A 777 23.31 -21.00 -6.16
C ARG A 777 24.45 -19.98 -6.32
N GLY A 778 24.99 -19.47 -5.21
CA GLY A 778 26.07 -18.48 -5.23
C GLY A 778 25.55 -17.06 -5.42
N TYR A 779 26.27 -16.24 -6.19
CA TYR A 779 25.96 -14.80 -6.31
C TYR A 779 25.04 -14.52 -7.51
N VAL A 780 23.73 -14.43 -7.25
CA VAL A 780 22.68 -14.45 -8.28
C VAL A 780 21.72 -13.26 -8.18
N PRO A 781 21.11 -12.79 -9.29
CA PRO A 781 20.14 -11.70 -9.25
C PRO A 781 18.92 -12.04 -8.39
N ILE A 782 18.54 -11.13 -7.49
CA ILE A 782 17.46 -11.30 -6.50
C ILE A 782 16.13 -11.74 -7.15
N ARG A 783 15.80 -11.24 -8.35
CA ARG A 783 14.59 -11.63 -9.09
C ARG A 783 14.50 -13.14 -9.41
N SER A 784 15.63 -13.86 -9.52
CA SER A 784 15.65 -15.30 -9.82
C SER A 784 15.30 -16.18 -8.61
N LEU A 785 15.26 -15.59 -7.42
CA LEU A 785 14.88 -16.26 -6.16
C LEU A 785 13.42 -15.97 -5.78
N ALA A 786 12.72 -15.12 -6.55
CA ALA A 786 11.34 -14.74 -6.25
C ALA A 786 10.42 -15.98 -6.15
N GLY A 787 9.54 -15.97 -5.14
CA GLY A 787 8.62 -17.06 -4.84
C GLY A 787 9.25 -18.32 -4.21
N GLN A 788 10.55 -18.30 -3.89
CA GLN A 788 11.27 -19.45 -3.35
C GLN A 788 11.75 -19.21 -1.92
N ALA A 789 11.64 -20.23 -1.08
CA ALA A 789 12.42 -20.33 0.15
C ALA A 789 13.87 -20.67 -0.19
N VAL A 790 14.80 -19.90 0.36
CA VAL A 790 16.24 -19.92 0.08
C VAL A 790 17.03 -19.68 1.37
N SER A 791 18.36 -19.67 1.30
CA SER A 791 19.18 -19.20 2.44
C SER A 791 20.18 -18.15 1.97
N VAL A 792 20.10 -16.96 2.55
CA VAL A 792 20.88 -15.79 2.13
C VAL A 792 21.93 -15.42 3.15
N TRP A 793 23.05 -14.87 2.67
CA TRP A 793 24.06 -14.30 3.54
C TRP A 793 23.53 -13.03 4.21
N ASP A 794 23.63 -12.92 5.53
CA ASP A 794 23.13 -11.77 6.30
C ASP A 794 24.22 -10.74 6.67
N GLY A 795 25.45 -10.99 6.23
CA GLY A 795 26.64 -10.23 6.58
C GLY A 795 27.61 -11.00 7.47
N GLY A 796 27.12 -12.00 8.23
CA GLY A 796 27.96 -12.87 9.08
C GLY A 796 27.70 -14.37 8.92
N ARG A 797 26.49 -14.79 8.55
CA ARG A 797 26.15 -16.20 8.27
C ARG A 797 25.13 -16.34 7.13
N PHE A 798 24.88 -17.57 6.72
CA PHE A 798 23.67 -17.91 5.95
C PHE A 798 22.50 -18.13 6.91
N SER A 799 21.40 -17.41 6.70
CA SER A 799 20.15 -17.48 7.47
C SER A 799 18.98 -17.79 6.52
N GLY A 800 17.90 -18.39 7.01
CA GLY A 800 16.73 -18.76 6.21
C GLY A 800 15.95 -17.54 5.74
N ALA A 801 15.56 -17.51 4.46
CA ALA A 801 14.73 -16.44 3.92
C ALA A 801 13.93 -16.83 2.67
N THR A 802 12.76 -16.21 2.47
CA THR A 802 12.05 -16.21 1.17
C THR A 802 12.49 -14.99 0.35
N VAL A 803 12.36 -14.98 -0.98
CA VAL A 803 12.47 -13.74 -1.78
C VAL A 803 11.18 -13.52 -2.55
N VAL A 804 10.71 -12.27 -2.65
CA VAL A 804 9.43 -11.96 -3.32
C VAL A 804 9.46 -10.59 -4.02
N PRO A 805 8.69 -10.41 -5.11
CA PRO A 805 8.52 -9.14 -5.80
C PRO A 805 7.65 -8.19 -4.96
N SER A 806 7.48 -6.96 -5.43
CA SER A 806 6.75 -5.98 -4.63
C SER A 806 5.79 -5.05 -5.39
N GLY A 807 5.73 -4.97 -6.74
CA GLY A 807 5.04 -3.87 -7.50
C GLY A 807 5.95 -2.90 -8.32
N LYS A 808 5.80 -1.56 -8.26
CA LYS A 808 6.83 -0.59 -8.81
C LYS A 808 7.21 0.57 -7.88
N LYS A 809 8.51 0.83 -7.63
CA LYS A 809 9.02 1.95 -6.78
C LYS A 809 9.91 2.86 -7.62
N ARG A 810 9.92 4.16 -7.30
CA ARG A 810 10.90 5.11 -7.81
C ARG A 810 12.33 4.61 -7.55
N LEU A 811 13.14 4.55 -8.59
CA LEU A 811 14.52 4.05 -8.55
C LEU A 811 15.45 5.05 -7.86
N VAL A 812 16.34 4.54 -7.01
CA VAL A 812 17.45 5.29 -6.41
C VAL A 812 18.75 4.55 -6.67
N GLN A 813 19.66 5.21 -7.38
CA GLN A 813 21.00 4.73 -7.64
C GLN A 813 21.95 5.28 -6.57
N VAL A 814 22.46 4.41 -5.72
CA VAL A 814 23.50 4.74 -4.74
C VAL A 814 24.85 4.46 -5.39
N LEU A 815 25.61 5.52 -5.70
CA LEU A 815 26.92 5.44 -6.32
C LEU A 815 28.01 5.54 -5.25
N LEU A 816 28.88 4.53 -5.17
CA LEU A 816 29.99 4.47 -4.22
C LEU A 816 31.30 4.92 -4.87
N LYS A 817 32.22 5.40 -4.04
CA LYS A 817 33.46 6.05 -4.43
C LYS A 817 34.34 5.13 -5.27
N GLY A 818 34.33 5.36 -6.58
CA GLY A 818 34.91 4.49 -7.59
C GLY A 818 33.94 4.03 -8.69
N GLY A 819 32.64 4.30 -8.58
CA GLY A 819 31.64 4.00 -9.61
C GLY A 819 30.78 2.76 -9.38
N HIS A 820 30.99 2.01 -8.29
CA HIS A 820 30.08 0.92 -7.91
C HIS A 820 28.67 1.48 -7.71
N ARG A 821 27.66 0.78 -8.22
CA ARG A 821 26.26 1.20 -8.12
C ARG A 821 25.44 0.15 -7.40
N ILE A 822 24.59 0.57 -6.46
CA ILE A 822 23.50 -0.27 -5.95
C ILE A 822 22.19 0.40 -6.31
N GLU A 823 21.29 -0.38 -6.91
CA GLU A 823 20.01 0.09 -7.41
C GLU A 823 18.91 -0.38 -6.45
N CYS A 824 18.20 0.60 -5.90
CA CYS A 824 17.24 0.40 -4.84
C CYS A 824 16.14 1.45 -4.96
N SER A 825 15.52 1.84 -3.86
CA SER A 825 14.49 2.87 -3.81
C SER A 825 14.58 3.62 -2.48
N PRO A 826 13.93 4.78 -2.31
CA PRO A 826 14.35 5.82 -1.36
C PRO A 826 14.57 5.34 0.07
N ASP A 827 13.72 4.42 0.52
CA ASP A 827 13.60 3.98 1.91
C ASP A 827 14.39 2.68 2.19
N HIS A 828 15.08 2.09 1.22
CA HIS A 828 15.88 0.89 1.46
C HIS A 828 17.07 1.18 2.35
N LYS A 829 17.20 0.40 3.43
CA LYS A 829 18.26 0.55 4.41
C LYS A 829 19.56 -0.05 3.89
N PHE A 830 20.68 0.58 4.24
CA PHE A 830 22.02 0.04 4.15
C PHE A 830 22.69 0.14 5.52
N LEU A 831 23.59 -0.81 5.81
CA LEU A 831 24.50 -0.73 6.95
C LEU A 831 25.60 0.31 6.62
N VAL A 832 25.80 1.31 7.49
CA VAL A 832 26.72 2.43 7.30
C VAL A 832 27.67 2.54 8.49
N ARG A 833 28.98 2.59 8.24
CA ARG A 833 30.02 2.70 9.28
C ARG A 833 30.66 4.08 9.23
N HIS A 834 30.58 4.78 10.36
CA HIS A 834 31.02 6.16 10.52
C HIS A 834 32.54 6.26 10.68
N ASN A 835 33.09 7.47 10.52
CA ASN A 835 34.52 7.73 10.73
C ASN A 835 34.94 7.78 12.22
N ASN A 836 34.20 7.09 13.09
CA ASN A 836 34.56 6.77 14.49
C ASN A 836 34.49 5.24 14.78
N GLY A 837 34.23 4.41 13.77
CA GLY A 837 34.12 2.95 13.88
C GLY A 837 32.69 2.45 14.15
N GLY A 838 31.80 3.31 14.65
CA GLY A 838 30.41 2.97 14.95
C GLY A 838 29.61 2.65 13.68
N GLU A 839 28.71 1.67 13.80
CA GLU A 839 27.77 1.30 12.74
C GLU A 839 26.37 1.81 13.05
N ALA A 840 25.79 2.54 12.10
CA ALA A 840 24.38 2.87 12.07
C ALA A 840 23.77 2.36 10.75
N TRP A 841 22.52 2.67 10.53
CA TRP A 841 21.74 2.07 9.46
C TRP A 841 20.81 3.11 8.87
N LYS A 842 20.93 3.35 7.56
CA LYS A 842 20.37 4.53 6.90
C LYS A 842 19.66 4.17 5.60
N THR A 843 18.62 4.91 5.22
CA THR A 843 18.01 4.76 3.89
C THR A 843 18.95 5.21 2.77
N ALA A 844 18.65 4.79 1.55
CA ALA A 844 19.24 5.32 0.32
C ALA A 844 19.24 6.87 0.27
N GLY A 845 18.20 7.53 0.78
CA GLY A 845 18.09 9.00 0.84
C GLY A 845 18.68 9.67 2.10
N GLU A 846 18.99 8.91 3.14
CA GLU A 846 19.61 9.40 4.38
C GLU A 846 21.13 9.38 4.35
N ILE A 847 21.72 8.41 3.64
CA ILE A 847 23.15 8.33 3.39
C ILE A 847 23.61 9.64 2.76
N ARG A 848 24.65 10.25 3.31
CA ARG A 848 25.25 11.45 2.72
C ARG A 848 26.42 11.07 1.85
N SER A 849 26.68 11.88 0.82
CA SER A 849 27.99 11.85 0.16
C SER A 849 29.05 11.98 1.25
N GLN A 850 30.12 11.19 1.12
CA GLN A 850 31.20 11.02 2.08
C GLN A 850 30.99 10.06 3.27
N GLU A 851 29.80 9.53 3.54
CA GLU A 851 29.63 8.42 4.52
C GLU A 851 30.09 7.08 3.92
N ARG A 852 30.20 5.97 4.69
CA ARG A 852 30.64 4.66 4.15
C ARG A 852 29.62 3.56 4.37
N VAL A 853 29.14 2.92 3.30
CA VAL A 853 28.40 1.65 3.42
C VAL A 853 29.36 0.53 3.79
N VAL A 854 28.89 -0.38 4.64
CA VAL A 854 29.62 -1.60 5.04
C VAL A 854 29.43 -2.66 3.99
N LEU A 855 30.53 -3.29 3.60
CA LEU A 855 30.53 -4.45 2.72
C LEU A 855 30.48 -5.70 3.59
N ALA A 856 29.80 -6.75 3.12
CA ALA A 856 29.79 -8.06 3.76
C ALA A 856 31.22 -8.52 4.07
N ASP A 857 31.51 -8.75 5.36
CA ASP A 857 32.84 -9.18 5.76
C ASP A 857 33.04 -10.67 5.45
N ARG A 858 34.32 -11.08 5.39
CA ARG A 858 34.85 -12.31 4.77
C ARG A 858 33.84 -13.46 4.65
N MET A 859 33.08 -13.48 3.55
CA MET A 859 32.37 -14.68 3.12
C MET A 859 33.37 -15.85 3.05
N GLY A 860 33.04 -16.97 3.71
CA GLY A 860 33.88 -18.16 3.71
C GLY A 860 34.13 -18.67 2.29
N LYS A 861 35.18 -19.48 2.08
CA LYS A 861 35.50 -20.05 0.75
C LYS A 861 34.28 -20.81 0.21
N TRP A 862 33.57 -20.23 -0.76
CA TRP A 862 32.39 -20.84 -1.37
C TRP A 862 32.80 -21.59 -2.63
N GLU A 863 32.54 -22.89 -2.63
CA GLU A 863 32.95 -23.79 -3.69
C GLU A 863 31.79 -24.70 -4.07
N LEU A 864 30.74 -24.10 -4.62
CA LEU A 864 29.54 -24.81 -5.07
C LEU A 864 29.86 -25.70 -6.29
N ASP A 865 28.94 -26.58 -6.67
CA ASP A 865 29.02 -27.23 -7.97
C ASP A 865 28.95 -26.17 -9.09
N LEU A 866 29.77 -26.34 -10.11
CA LEU A 866 29.83 -25.51 -11.31
C LEU A 866 28.72 -25.87 -12.30
N CYS A 867 28.22 -27.12 -12.28
CA CYS A 867 27.24 -27.68 -13.22
C CYS A 867 27.61 -27.43 -14.70
N LEU A 868 28.90 -27.54 -15.06
CA LEU A 868 29.37 -27.37 -16.43
C LEU A 868 28.95 -28.55 -17.29
N THR A 869 28.05 -28.34 -18.24
CA THR A 869 27.76 -29.29 -19.31
C THR A 869 28.94 -29.36 -20.29
N PRO A 870 29.36 -30.57 -20.71
CA PRO A 870 30.36 -30.74 -21.76
C PRO A 870 29.93 -30.06 -23.07
N ALA A 871 30.89 -29.54 -23.82
CA ALA A 871 30.59 -28.77 -25.02
C ALA A 871 30.03 -29.66 -26.16
N SER A 872 28.82 -29.35 -26.64
CA SER A 872 28.12 -30.11 -27.68
C SER A 872 28.97 -30.30 -28.95
N PRO A 873 29.05 -31.51 -29.53
CA PRO A 873 29.86 -31.76 -30.72
C PRO A 873 29.38 -30.97 -31.94
N GLY A 874 30.31 -30.32 -32.63
CA GLY A 874 30.04 -29.55 -33.85
C GLY A 874 29.74 -30.44 -35.07
N ARG A 875 28.98 -29.90 -36.04
CA ARG A 875 28.59 -30.60 -37.28
C ARG A 875 29.72 -30.75 -38.32
N ALA A 876 30.87 -31.32 -37.95
CA ALA A 876 31.90 -31.85 -38.88
C ALA A 876 33.03 -32.60 -38.14
N TRP A 877 33.82 -33.38 -38.88
CA TRP A 877 34.92 -34.25 -38.43
C TRP A 877 36.10 -33.61 -37.65
N ASN A 878 36.05 -32.33 -37.30
CA ASN A 878 37.06 -31.63 -36.49
C ASN A 878 36.54 -31.31 -35.06
N ALA A 879 35.55 -32.07 -34.57
CA ALA A 879 34.82 -31.79 -33.35
C ALA A 879 35.23 -32.70 -32.18
N ASN A 880 36.44 -32.49 -31.63
CA ASN A 880 36.73 -32.97 -30.28
C ASN A 880 35.80 -32.24 -29.29
N THR A 881 35.08 -32.96 -28.45
CA THR A 881 34.31 -32.42 -27.33
C THR A 881 35.27 -32.12 -26.17
N ALA A 882 35.80 -30.90 -26.14
CA ALA A 882 36.59 -30.44 -25.00
C ALA A 882 35.66 -30.09 -23.83
N ASP A 883 35.93 -30.62 -22.64
CA ASP A 883 35.20 -30.25 -21.43
C ASP A 883 36.01 -29.26 -20.59
N LEU A 884 35.37 -28.17 -20.17
CA LEU A 884 35.95 -27.18 -19.26
C LEU A 884 36.36 -27.80 -17.91
N ASN A 885 35.73 -28.91 -17.51
CA ASN A 885 36.12 -29.68 -16.33
C ASN A 885 37.51 -30.35 -16.46
N GLU A 886 38.11 -30.42 -17.67
CA GLU A 886 39.47 -30.95 -17.91
C GLU A 886 40.58 -29.91 -17.65
N ILE A 887 40.23 -28.64 -17.42
CA ILE A 887 41.18 -27.67 -16.87
C ILE A 887 41.32 -27.93 -15.36
N GLY A 888 42.55 -28.20 -14.90
CA GLY A 888 42.79 -29.05 -13.72
C GLY A 888 42.25 -28.52 -12.40
N THR A 889 42.67 -27.34 -11.96
CA THR A 889 42.09 -26.71 -10.77
C THR A 889 41.02 -25.68 -11.13
N ARG A 890 40.09 -25.42 -10.21
CA ARG A 890 39.11 -24.33 -10.34
C ARG A 890 39.76 -22.97 -10.58
N GLU A 891 40.95 -22.75 -10.04
CA GLU A 891 41.74 -21.53 -10.25
C GLU A 891 42.38 -21.50 -11.65
N GLU A 892 42.92 -22.62 -12.14
CA GLU A 892 43.41 -22.76 -13.52
C GLU A 892 42.28 -22.58 -14.56
N LEU A 893 41.08 -23.11 -14.28
CA LEU A 893 39.87 -22.92 -15.09
C LEU A 893 39.50 -21.44 -15.15
N GLY A 894 39.48 -20.76 -14.00
CA GLY A 894 39.31 -19.31 -13.94
C GLY A 894 40.36 -18.59 -14.79
N GLU A 895 41.65 -18.84 -14.56
CA GLU A 895 42.76 -18.20 -15.28
C GLU A 895 42.64 -18.35 -16.81
N TRP A 896 42.31 -19.56 -17.28
CA TRP A 896 42.14 -19.82 -18.70
C TRP A 896 40.94 -19.06 -19.27
N LEU A 897 39.78 -19.11 -18.62
CA LEU A 897 38.60 -18.33 -19.00
C LEU A 897 38.90 -16.82 -19.01
N GLY A 898 39.68 -16.32 -18.04
CA GLY A 898 40.13 -14.94 -17.97
C GLY A 898 41.07 -14.53 -19.11
N ARG A 899 42.00 -15.40 -19.53
CA ARG A 899 42.89 -15.12 -20.68
C ARG A 899 42.19 -15.29 -22.04
N VAL A 900 41.18 -16.17 -22.14
CA VAL A 900 40.24 -16.20 -23.28
C VAL A 900 39.41 -14.92 -23.33
N ALA A 901 39.04 -14.37 -22.17
CA ALA A 901 38.31 -13.12 -22.07
C ALA A 901 39.15 -11.90 -22.47
N SER A 902 40.45 -11.84 -22.14
CA SER A 902 41.37 -10.75 -22.53
C SER A 902 41.99 -10.93 -23.93
N ASP A 903 43.23 -11.40 -24.05
CA ASP A 903 43.94 -11.60 -25.34
C ASP A 903 43.41 -12.78 -26.19
N GLY A 904 42.23 -13.31 -25.83
CA GLY A 904 41.56 -14.38 -26.55
C GLY A 904 40.65 -13.91 -27.68
N GLY A 905 40.73 -14.59 -28.82
CA GLY A 905 39.87 -14.41 -29.98
C GLY A 905 38.98 -15.64 -30.23
N VAL A 906 37.71 -15.57 -29.82
CA VAL A 906 36.71 -16.64 -29.99
C VAL A 906 36.00 -16.48 -31.33
N SER A 907 36.10 -17.49 -32.19
CA SER A 907 35.35 -17.59 -33.46
C SER A 907 34.22 -18.63 -33.35
N GLU A 908 33.64 -19.06 -34.46
CA GLU A 908 32.62 -20.15 -34.46
C GLU A 908 33.21 -21.55 -34.50
N ARG A 909 34.54 -21.68 -34.72
CA ARG A 909 35.21 -22.97 -34.96
C ARG A 909 36.46 -23.19 -34.13
N GLN A 910 37.00 -22.13 -33.54
CA GLN A 910 38.27 -22.14 -32.81
C GLN A 910 38.39 -20.96 -31.86
N ILE A 911 39.12 -21.19 -30.77
CA ILE A 911 39.56 -20.19 -29.79
C ILE A 911 41.04 -19.93 -30.05
N ASN A 912 41.42 -18.66 -30.09
CA ASN A 912 42.81 -18.24 -30.20
C ASN A 912 43.23 -17.54 -28.92
N LEU A 913 44.46 -17.73 -28.46
CA LEU A 913 45.12 -16.89 -27.46
C LEU A 913 46.35 -16.24 -28.08
N LEU A 914 46.54 -14.95 -27.80
CA LEU A 914 47.75 -14.21 -28.16
C LEU A 914 48.67 -14.09 -26.94
N VAL A 915 49.98 -14.26 -27.15
CA VAL A 915 51.03 -13.99 -26.17
C VAL A 915 52.13 -13.18 -26.87
N ALA A 916 52.39 -11.96 -26.41
CA ALA A 916 53.46 -11.12 -26.91
C ALA A 916 54.82 -11.50 -26.29
N GLU A 917 55.92 -11.11 -26.94
CA GLU A 917 57.30 -11.34 -26.49
C GLU A 917 57.56 -10.93 -25.03
N HIS A 918 57.01 -9.79 -24.59
CA HIS A 918 57.14 -9.31 -23.22
C HIS A 918 56.28 -10.10 -22.19
N GLU A 919 55.52 -11.08 -22.66
CA GLU A 919 54.70 -12.01 -21.87
C GLU A 919 55.05 -13.48 -22.13
N GLU A 920 56.15 -13.78 -22.87
CA GLU A 920 56.56 -15.15 -23.25
C GLU A 920 56.74 -16.08 -22.02
N VAL A 921 56.98 -15.51 -20.82
CA VAL A 921 56.97 -16.22 -19.53
C VAL A 921 55.65 -16.96 -19.22
N LEU A 922 54.51 -16.50 -19.76
CA LEU A 922 53.19 -17.15 -19.62
C LEU A 922 53.01 -18.34 -20.58
N LEU A 923 53.76 -18.37 -21.69
CA LEU A 923 53.57 -19.31 -22.79
C LEU A 923 53.57 -20.79 -22.34
N PRO A 924 54.46 -21.26 -21.44
CA PRO A 924 54.44 -22.65 -20.98
C PRO A 924 53.15 -22.99 -20.19
N LYS A 925 52.66 -22.07 -19.34
CA LYS A 925 51.43 -22.30 -18.56
C LYS A 925 50.21 -22.30 -19.47
N LEU A 926 50.09 -21.31 -20.37
CA LEU A 926 48.97 -21.21 -21.31
C LEU A 926 48.94 -22.38 -22.31
N LEU A 927 50.09 -22.86 -22.80
CA LEU A 927 50.16 -24.09 -23.60
C LEU A 927 49.76 -25.32 -22.78
N SER A 928 50.19 -25.44 -21.52
CA SER A 928 49.83 -26.55 -20.64
C SER A 928 48.32 -26.62 -20.39
N LEU A 929 47.69 -25.51 -20.00
CA LEU A 929 46.24 -25.44 -19.76
C LEU A 929 45.44 -25.73 -21.03
N THR A 930 45.76 -25.03 -22.13
CA THR A 930 44.96 -25.13 -23.36
C THR A 930 45.10 -26.49 -24.06
N ARG A 931 46.23 -27.21 -23.86
CA ARG A 931 46.42 -28.58 -24.38
C ARG A 931 45.59 -29.64 -23.65
N ARG A 932 45.15 -29.40 -22.41
CA ARG A 932 44.23 -30.33 -21.72
C ARG A 932 42.87 -30.39 -22.44
N LEU A 933 42.43 -29.26 -22.99
CA LEU A 933 41.24 -29.13 -23.84
C LEU A 933 41.43 -29.65 -25.30
N GLY A 934 42.54 -30.34 -25.60
CA GLY A 934 42.79 -30.94 -26.91
C GLY A 934 43.83 -30.22 -27.79
N HIS A 935 43.69 -30.33 -29.11
CA HIS A 935 44.76 -29.98 -30.04
C HIS A 935 44.97 -28.48 -30.22
N VAL A 936 46.11 -27.97 -29.73
CA VAL A 936 46.53 -26.56 -29.85
C VAL A 936 47.64 -26.41 -30.87
N THR A 937 47.38 -25.64 -31.93
CA THR A 937 48.41 -25.19 -32.88
C THR A 937 49.15 -23.99 -32.31
N HIS A 938 50.48 -24.03 -32.23
CA HIS A 938 51.31 -22.89 -31.82
C HIS A 938 52.09 -22.34 -33.03
N ARG A 939 52.05 -21.01 -33.24
CA ARG A 939 52.79 -20.33 -34.32
C ARG A 939 53.36 -19.02 -33.83
N THR A 940 54.65 -18.79 -34.04
CA THR A 940 55.31 -17.49 -33.78
C THR A 940 55.34 -16.66 -35.07
N ARG A 941 55.07 -15.36 -34.96
CA ARG A 941 55.21 -14.35 -36.03
C ARG A 941 56.05 -13.18 -35.52
N VAL A 942 56.62 -12.42 -36.46
CA VAL A 942 57.30 -11.13 -36.18
C VAL A 942 56.55 -10.02 -36.92
N THR A 943 56.30 -8.90 -36.27
CA THR A 943 55.55 -7.76 -36.83
C THR A 943 56.41 -6.83 -37.69
N GLU A 944 55.85 -6.35 -38.82
CA GLU A 944 56.62 -5.67 -39.87
C GLU A 944 56.97 -4.20 -39.58
N HIS A 945 56.14 -3.47 -38.81
CA HIS A 945 56.36 -2.04 -38.54
C HIS A 945 57.07 -1.74 -37.22
N GLN A 946 57.09 -2.71 -36.29
CA GLN A 946 58.01 -2.78 -35.16
C GLN A 946 58.27 -4.27 -34.92
N PRO A 947 59.51 -4.79 -35.07
CA PRO A 947 59.78 -6.21 -34.93
C PRO A 947 59.65 -6.64 -33.46
N GLN A 948 58.54 -7.32 -33.16
CA GLN A 948 58.27 -8.00 -31.90
C GLN A 948 57.75 -9.41 -32.20
N ARG A 949 58.09 -10.39 -31.36
CA ARG A 949 57.58 -11.75 -31.47
C ARG A 949 56.16 -11.85 -30.89
N LEU A 950 55.28 -12.51 -31.63
CA LEU A 950 53.90 -12.78 -31.24
C LEU A 950 53.59 -14.26 -31.43
N HIS A 951 53.19 -14.92 -30.35
CA HIS A 951 52.79 -16.31 -30.34
C HIS A 951 51.27 -16.41 -30.43
N HIS A 952 50.79 -17.10 -31.45
CA HIS A 952 49.40 -17.48 -31.62
C HIS A 952 49.23 -18.92 -31.15
N LEU A 953 48.33 -19.15 -30.19
CA LEU A 953 47.88 -20.47 -29.77
C LEU A 953 46.45 -20.65 -30.26
N THR A 954 46.20 -21.60 -31.17
CA THR A 954 44.87 -21.85 -31.74
C THR A 954 44.36 -23.22 -31.32
N LEU A 955 43.31 -23.23 -30.49
CA LEU A 955 42.54 -24.41 -30.11
C LEU A 955 41.34 -24.56 -31.05
N SER A 956 41.37 -25.55 -31.93
CA SER A 956 40.32 -25.78 -32.92
C SER A 956 39.22 -26.69 -32.38
N CYS A 957 38.37 -26.15 -31.51
CA CYS A 957 37.17 -26.82 -31.01
C CYS A 957 35.91 -25.98 -31.26
N THR A 958 35.06 -26.42 -32.20
CA THR A 958 33.78 -25.78 -32.54
C THR A 958 32.81 -25.74 -31.36
N GLY A 959 32.64 -26.86 -30.65
CA GLY A 959 31.70 -26.95 -29.52
C GLY A 959 32.05 -25.96 -28.41
N LEU A 960 33.30 -25.98 -27.96
CA LEU A 960 33.78 -25.08 -26.91
C LEU A 960 33.77 -23.62 -27.36
N ALA A 961 34.10 -23.32 -28.62
CA ALA A 961 34.04 -21.95 -29.14
C ALA A 961 32.60 -21.39 -29.17
N LEU A 962 31.60 -22.24 -29.46
CA LEU A 962 30.18 -21.87 -29.33
C LEU A 962 29.79 -21.70 -27.85
N GLN A 963 30.18 -22.61 -26.97
CA GLN A 963 29.92 -22.50 -25.52
C GLN A 963 30.52 -21.20 -24.92
N MET A 964 31.71 -20.78 -25.37
CA MET A 964 32.32 -19.50 -24.99
C MET A 964 31.54 -18.28 -25.51
N LYS A 965 30.93 -18.37 -26.71
CA LYS A 965 30.02 -17.34 -27.23
C LYS A 965 28.71 -17.28 -26.43
N ASP A 966 28.11 -18.42 -26.10
CA ASP A 966 26.84 -18.50 -25.37
C ASP A 966 27.00 -18.01 -23.92
N MET A 967 28.13 -18.30 -23.28
CA MET A 967 28.55 -17.70 -22.01
C MET A 967 28.86 -16.19 -22.10
N ARG A 968 28.94 -15.63 -23.32
CA ARG A 968 29.27 -14.23 -23.62
C ARG A 968 30.57 -13.75 -22.98
N ILE A 969 31.60 -14.59 -23.02
CA ILE A 969 32.86 -14.42 -22.26
C ILE A 969 33.67 -13.14 -22.60
N LYS A 970 33.41 -12.52 -23.75
CA LYS A 970 34.00 -11.24 -24.21
C LYS A 970 33.14 -10.00 -23.87
N GLU A 971 32.04 -10.19 -23.15
CA GLU A 971 31.03 -9.15 -22.88
C GLU A 971 30.55 -9.13 -21.42
N ARG A 972 30.79 -10.19 -20.64
CA ARG A 972 30.41 -10.30 -19.23
C ARG A 972 31.23 -11.36 -18.48
N ILE A 973 31.13 -11.39 -17.16
CA ILE A 973 31.65 -12.49 -16.35
C ILE A 973 30.69 -13.68 -16.47
N PRO A 974 31.16 -14.88 -16.87
CA PRO A 974 30.29 -16.04 -17.08
C PRO A 974 29.73 -16.56 -15.76
N ASP A 975 28.47 -17.03 -15.76
CA ASP A 975 27.74 -17.37 -14.52
C ASP A 975 28.39 -18.48 -13.69
N VAL A 976 29.18 -19.36 -14.31
CA VAL A 976 30.00 -20.37 -13.61
C VAL A 976 31.01 -19.74 -12.63
N ALA A 977 31.59 -18.58 -12.95
CA ALA A 977 32.57 -17.93 -12.10
C ALA A 977 31.94 -17.41 -10.79
N TRP A 978 30.67 -16.99 -10.82
CA TRP A 978 29.97 -16.51 -9.62
C TRP A 978 29.59 -17.63 -8.63
N ARG A 979 29.71 -18.90 -9.04
CA ARG A 979 29.41 -20.10 -8.22
C ARG A 979 30.61 -20.61 -7.40
N SER A 980 31.83 -20.27 -7.79
CA SER A 980 33.08 -20.68 -7.12
C SER A 980 34.00 -19.49 -6.91
N ARG A 981 34.44 -19.27 -5.67
CA ARG A 981 35.41 -18.23 -5.35
C ARG A 981 36.72 -18.44 -6.13
N SER A 982 37.19 -19.68 -6.21
CA SER A 982 38.42 -20.05 -6.93
C SER A 982 38.33 -19.74 -8.43
N VAL A 983 37.21 -20.05 -9.08
CA VAL A 983 36.99 -19.70 -10.51
C VAL A 983 36.93 -18.17 -10.68
N LEU A 984 36.25 -17.44 -9.78
CA LEU A 984 36.17 -15.96 -9.86
C LEU A 984 37.55 -15.30 -9.71
N CYS A 985 38.33 -15.72 -8.72
CA CYS A 985 39.69 -15.23 -8.49
C CYS A 985 40.61 -15.53 -9.69
N GLY A 986 40.56 -16.74 -10.24
CA GLY A 986 41.30 -17.11 -11.44
C GLY A 986 40.88 -16.29 -12.67
N TYR A 987 39.57 -16.11 -12.90
CA TYR A 987 39.04 -15.33 -14.02
C TYR A 987 39.52 -13.88 -13.97
N LEU A 988 39.44 -13.24 -12.80
CA LEU A 988 39.97 -11.89 -12.61
C LEU A 988 41.49 -11.84 -12.84
N ARG A 989 42.24 -12.84 -12.37
CA ARG A 989 43.70 -12.95 -12.57
C ARG A 989 44.06 -13.01 -14.06
N GLY A 990 43.46 -13.92 -14.83
CA GLY A 990 43.71 -14.08 -16.27
C GLY A 990 43.24 -12.89 -17.11
N LEU A 991 42.16 -12.21 -16.69
CA LEU A 991 41.67 -10.99 -17.32
C LEU A 991 42.62 -9.81 -17.10
N PHE A 992 43.07 -9.59 -15.85
CA PHE A 992 44.08 -8.58 -15.51
C PHE A 992 45.48 -8.90 -16.07
N ASP A 993 45.79 -10.15 -16.42
CA ASP A 993 47.08 -10.47 -17.05
C ASP A 993 47.13 -10.24 -18.56
N GLY A 994 46.00 -10.13 -19.26
CA GLY A 994 46.01 -9.69 -20.66
C GLY A 994 45.86 -8.18 -20.76
N ASP A 995 44.61 -7.72 -20.81
CA ASP A 995 44.17 -6.31 -20.92
C ASP A 995 44.61 -5.41 -19.74
N GLY A 996 45.35 -5.95 -18.76
CA GLY A 996 45.79 -5.26 -17.56
C GLY A 996 47.27 -4.88 -17.53
N THR A 997 47.50 -3.70 -16.97
CA THR A 997 48.80 -3.05 -16.79
C THR A 997 49.00 -2.66 -15.33
N VAL A 998 50.25 -2.46 -14.90
CA VAL A 998 50.57 -2.00 -13.53
C VAL A 998 51.04 -0.55 -13.58
N HIS A 999 50.24 0.36 -13.04
CA HIS A 999 50.59 1.77 -12.88
C HIS A 999 51.27 2.01 -11.51
N PRO A 1000 52.04 3.09 -11.32
CA PRO A 1000 52.52 3.53 -10.00
C PRO A 1000 51.46 3.76 -8.90
N ASP A 1001 50.17 3.70 -9.26
CA ASP A 1001 49.02 3.80 -8.35
C ASP A 1001 48.26 2.46 -8.14
N GLY A 1002 48.71 1.37 -8.78
CA GLY A 1002 48.11 0.05 -8.74
C GLY A 1002 47.74 -0.53 -10.12
N PRO A 1003 47.26 -1.80 -10.16
CA PRO A 1003 46.74 -2.46 -11.35
C PRO A 1003 45.62 -1.70 -12.08
N VAL A 1004 45.63 -1.76 -13.41
CA VAL A 1004 44.64 -1.12 -14.31
C VAL A 1004 44.31 -2.06 -15.47
N LEU A 1005 43.10 -2.61 -15.45
CA LEU A 1005 42.48 -3.30 -16.58
C LEU A 1005 41.93 -2.27 -17.59
N THR A 1006 42.02 -2.53 -18.90
CA THR A 1006 41.63 -1.59 -19.97
C THR A 1006 40.80 -2.26 -21.07
N PHE A 1007 39.53 -1.88 -21.19
CA PHE A 1007 38.64 -2.28 -22.27
C PHE A 1007 38.63 -1.26 -23.44
N GLY A 1008 38.26 -1.71 -24.63
CA GLY A 1008 38.27 -0.92 -25.88
C GLY A 1008 37.19 0.15 -26.02
N ARG A 1009 37.01 0.66 -27.26
CA ARG A 1009 36.24 1.87 -27.55
C ARG A 1009 34.72 1.73 -27.31
N GLY A 1010 34.14 2.73 -26.66
CA GLY A 1010 32.69 2.96 -26.62
C GLY A 1010 31.94 2.24 -25.50
N GLY A 1011 30.70 2.68 -25.26
CA GLY A 1011 29.91 2.30 -24.08
C GLY A 1011 29.53 0.82 -23.94
N LYS A 1012 29.79 -0.02 -24.95
CA LYS A 1012 29.43 -1.44 -24.96
C LYS A 1012 30.08 -2.25 -23.84
N HIS A 1013 31.27 -1.85 -23.35
CA HIS A 1013 32.01 -2.56 -22.32
C HIS A 1013 31.77 -2.02 -20.89
N ILE A 1014 30.89 -1.02 -20.70
CA ILE A 1014 30.65 -0.42 -19.37
C ILE A 1014 30.04 -1.43 -18.40
N GLU A 1015 29.07 -2.24 -18.84
CA GLU A 1015 28.44 -3.25 -17.96
C GLU A 1015 29.40 -4.39 -17.59
N TRP A 1016 30.33 -4.76 -18.48
CA TRP A 1016 31.37 -5.74 -18.15
C TRP A 1016 32.38 -5.19 -17.14
N ALA A 1017 32.79 -3.93 -17.31
CA ALA A 1017 33.63 -3.24 -16.34
C ALA A 1017 32.94 -3.11 -14.96
N ARG A 1018 31.60 -2.95 -14.95
CA ARG A 1018 30.76 -2.98 -13.74
C ARG A 1018 30.72 -4.37 -13.10
N GLU A 1019 30.52 -5.45 -13.85
CA GLU A 1019 30.58 -6.81 -13.28
C GLU A 1019 31.98 -7.15 -12.70
N VAL A 1020 33.07 -6.75 -13.37
CA VAL A 1020 34.44 -6.87 -12.82
C VAL A 1020 34.60 -6.04 -11.54
N GLN A 1021 34.01 -4.86 -11.50
CA GLN A 1021 34.01 -3.99 -10.32
C GLN A 1021 33.18 -4.58 -9.16
N GLU A 1022 32.03 -5.22 -9.43
CA GLU A 1022 31.24 -5.98 -8.45
C GLU A 1022 31.99 -7.21 -7.92
N ALA A 1023 32.63 -7.99 -8.79
CA ALA A 1023 33.41 -9.18 -8.41
C ALA A 1023 34.57 -8.82 -7.46
N LEU A 1024 35.29 -7.72 -7.76
CA LEU A 1024 36.30 -7.17 -6.87
C LEU A 1024 35.71 -6.71 -5.52
N LEU A 1025 34.50 -6.11 -5.51
CA LEU A 1025 33.84 -5.69 -4.28
C LEU A 1025 33.44 -6.87 -3.39
N LEU A 1026 32.94 -7.96 -3.99
CA LEU A 1026 32.59 -9.20 -3.30
C LEU A 1026 33.82 -9.83 -2.61
N LEU A 1027 34.99 -9.75 -3.25
CA LEU A 1027 36.28 -10.13 -2.66
C LEU A 1027 36.81 -9.10 -1.63
N GLY A 1028 36.21 -7.90 -1.55
CA GLY A 1028 36.55 -6.80 -0.65
C GLY A 1028 37.62 -5.84 -1.18
N ILE A 1029 37.98 -5.93 -2.45
CA ILE A 1029 38.99 -5.13 -3.14
C ILE A 1029 38.30 -3.92 -3.78
N ARG A 1030 38.64 -2.69 -3.36
CA ARG A 1030 38.01 -1.48 -3.94
C ARG A 1030 38.75 -1.06 -5.21
N SER A 1031 37.98 -0.79 -6.26
CA SER A 1031 38.44 -0.35 -7.57
C SER A 1031 37.71 0.91 -8.04
N ARG A 1032 38.20 1.56 -9.08
CA ARG A 1032 37.52 2.66 -9.78
C ARG A 1032 37.33 2.35 -11.26
N ILE A 1033 36.18 2.72 -11.81
CA ILE A 1033 35.97 2.82 -13.26
C ILE A 1033 36.37 4.22 -13.73
N GLY A 1034 37.13 4.31 -14.82
CA GLY A 1034 37.35 5.52 -15.59
C GLY A 1034 36.84 5.32 -17.02
N ILE A 1035 35.94 6.20 -17.47
CA ILE A 1035 35.36 6.16 -18.82
C ILE A 1035 36.02 7.25 -19.66
N TYR A 1036 36.55 6.87 -20.82
CA TYR A 1036 37.18 7.76 -21.79
C TYR A 1036 36.55 7.54 -23.17
N GLU A 1037 36.63 8.55 -24.04
CA GLU A 1037 36.10 8.49 -25.42
C GLU A 1037 36.70 7.34 -26.26
N THR A 1038 37.88 6.85 -25.86
CA THR A 1038 38.60 5.75 -26.53
C THR A 1038 38.63 4.41 -25.78
N ARG A 1039 38.28 4.36 -24.49
CA ARG A 1039 38.48 3.17 -23.62
C ARG A 1039 37.72 3.24 -22.30
N VAL A 1040 37.52 2.10 -21.63
CA VAL A 1040 37.01 2.02 -20.26
C VAL A 1040 38.02 1.29 -19.38
N ASN A 1041 38.38 1.85 -18.22
CA ASN A 1041 39.44 1.33 -17.37
C ASN A 1041 38.92 0.93 -15.98
N VAL A 1042 39.30 -0.24 -15.46
CA VAL A 1042 39.08 -0.63 -14.04
C VAL A 1042 40.43 -0.61 -13.30
N ARG A 1043 40.61 0.37 -12.42
CA ARG A 1043 41.84 0.57 -11.63
C ARG A 1043 41.64 0.09 -10.19
N VAL A 1044 42.48 -0.82 -9.71
CA VAL A 1044 42.54 -1.23 -8.30
C VAL A 1044 43.10 -0.07 -7.47
N MET A 1045 42.52 0.20 -6.30
CA MET A 1045 42.98 1.29 -5.42
C MET A 1045 44.32 0.96 -4.77
N LYS A 1046 45.33 1.86 -4.84
CA LYS A 1046 46.69 1.67 -4.30
C LYS A 1046 46.77 1.00 -2.91
N LYS A 1047 45.89 1.40 -1.99
CA LYS A 1047 45.80 0.87 -0.62
C LYS A 1047 45.30 -0.59 -0.50
N ASP A 1048 44.60 -1.08 -1.52
CA ASP A 1048 44.03 -2.42 -1.58
C ASP A 1048 44.84 -3.34 -2.51
N VAL A 1049 45.94 -2.83 -3.10
CA VAL A 1049 46.89 -3.62 -3.91
C VAL A 1049 47.46 -4.83 -3.16
N PRO A 1050 47.82 -4.77 -1.86
CA PRO A 1050 48.23 -5.97 -1.12
C PRO A 1050 47.15 -7.07 -1.10
N LEU A 1051 45.89 -6.69 -0.86
CA LEU A 1051 44.76 -7.62 -0.87
C LEU A 1051 44.49 -8.16 -2.28
N PHE A 1052 44.60 -7.32 -3.31
CA PHE A 1052 44.53 -7.78 -4.69
C PHE A 1052 45.63 -8.78 -5.01
N CYS A 1053 46.89 -8.51 -4.63
CA CYS A 1053 48.02 -9.40 -4.90
C CYS A 1053 47.90 -10.75 -4.19
N SER A 1054 47.26 -10.82 -3.02
CA SER A 1054 47.03 -12.07 -2.28
C SER A 1054 45.77 -12.84 -2.70
N GLU A 1055 44.73 -12.16 -3.19
CA GLU A 1055 43.41 -12.78 -3.48
C GLU A 1055 43.16 -13.00 -4.97
N VAL A 1056 43.80 -12.21 -5.84
CA VAL A 1056 43.68 -12.27 -7.30
C VAL A 1056 45.07 -12.37 -7.90
N GLY A 1057 45.88 -11.32 -7.80
CA GLY A 1057 47.25 -11.25 -8.31
C GLY A 1057 47.36 -11.31 -9.83
N PHE A 1058 48.52 -11.73 -10.30
CA PHE A 1058 48.87 -11.92 -11.71
C PHE A 1058 49.44 -13.34 -11.93
N MET A 1059 49.18 -13.91 -13.09
CA MET A 1059 49.89 -15.08 -13.62
C MET A 1059 51.34 -14.74 -13.99
N ASN A 1060 51.59 -13.52 -14.47
CA ASN A 1060 52.90 -13.06 -14.92
C ASN A 1060 53.72 -12.54 -13.73
N PRO A 1061 54.85 -13.18 -13.38
CA PRO A 1061 55.64 -12.80 -12.20
C PRO A 1061 56.23 -11.38 -12.32
N ILE A 1062 56.42 -10.87 -13.55
CA ILE A 1062 56.90 -9.51 -13.78
C ILE A 1062 55.79 -8.48 -13.51
N LYS A 1063 54.51 -8.79 -13.83
CA LYS A 1063 53.37 -7.94 -13.45
C LYS A 1063 53.11 -8.02 -11.95
N GLN A 1064 53.15 -9.23 -11.35
CA GLN A 1064 53.05 -9.44 -9.90
C GLN A 1064 54.09 -8.63 -9.12
N GLY A 1065 55.39 -8.81 -9.41
CA GLY A 1065 56.47 -8.11 -8.72
C GLY A 1065 56.42 -6.59 -8.90
N LYS A 1066 55.96 -6.10 -10.05
CA LYS A 1066 55.69 -4.66 -10.25
C LYS A 1066 54.55 -4.16 -9.37
N ALA A 1067 53.47 -4.93 -9.20
CA ALA A 1067 52.33 -4.57 -8.36
C ALA A 1067 52.71 -4.60 -6.86
N GLU A 1068 53.54 -5.55 -6.44
CA GLU A 1068 54.10 -5.60 -5.08
C GLU A 1068 55.07 -4.43 -4.82
N ALA A 1069 55.91 -4.06 -5.79
CA ALA A 1069 56.82 -2.91 -5.67
C ALA A 1069 56.08 -1.56 -5.48
N VAL A 1070 54.85 -1.42 -6.01
CA VAL A 1070 54.00 -0.23 -5.76
C VAL A 1070 53.72 -0.04 -4.27
N VAL A 1071 53.64 -1.12 -3.48
CA VAL A 1071 53.37 -1.08 -2.03
C VAL A 1071 54.55 -0.48 -1.25
N ALA A 1072 55.78 -0.87 -1.59
CA ALA A 1072 57.00 -0.44 -0.89
C ALA A 1072 57.22 1.08 -0.91
N SER A 1073 56.73 1.76 -1.95
CA SER A 1073 56.90 3.22 -2.14
C SER A 1073 56.19 4.10 -1.10
N SER A 1074 55.22 3.57 -0.35
CA SER A 1074 54.18 4.39 0.32
C SER A 1074 54.03 4.15 1.83
N TYR A 1075 54.88 3.33 2.45
CA TYR A 1075 54.77 2.93 3.86
C TYR A 1075 55.89 3.52 4.75
N LYS A 1076 55.79 4.83 5.06
CA LYS A 1076 56.57 5.49 6.12
C LYS A 1076 55.70 6.48 6.92
N GLY A 1077 55.02 5.99 7.96
CA GLY A 1077 54.32 6.87 8.91
C GLY A 1077 53.17 6.22 9.69
N LYS A 1078 53.48 5.65 10.88
CA LYS A 1078 52.56 5.06 11.88
C LYS A 1078 51.73 3.85 11.38
N GLY A 1079 51.58 2.84 12.25
CA GLY A 1079 50.96 1.54 11.88
C GLY A 1079 49.43 1.50 12.01
N GLY A 1080 48.82 0.39 11.58
CA GLY A 1080 47.44 0.01 11.95
C GLY A 1080 46.29 0.78 11.28
N GLY A 1081 46.48 1.30 10.06
CA GLY A 1081 45.53 2.23 9.43
C GLY A 1081 44.25 1.65 8.80
N SER A 1082 44.11 0.32 8.66
CA SER A 1082 42.93 -0.33 8.06
C SER A 1082 41.81 -0.61 9.06
N ASP A 1083 42.16 -0.86 10.32
CA ASP A 1083 41.35 -1.71 11.18
C ASP A 1083 40.27 -0.93 11.93
N ALA A 1084 40.45 0.39 12.08
CA ALA A 1084 39.46 1.29 12.66
C ALA A 1084 38.11 1.33 11.91
N TYR A 1085 38.04 0.91 10.64
CA TYR A 1085 36.81 0.96 9.82
C TYR A 1085 36.56 -0.28 8.93
N GLY A 1086 37.46 -1.26 8.88
CA GLY A 1086 37.31 -2.51 8.14
C GLY A 1086 36.86 -2.37 6.65
N ARG A 1087 36.10 -3.36 6.17
CA ARG A 1087 35.54 -3.41 4.81
C ARG A 1087 34.33 -2.48 4.63
N ALA A 1088 34.60 -1.18 4.49
CA ALA A 1088 33.58 -0.19 4.12
C ALA A 1088 34.00 0.66 2.91
N GLN A 1089 33.03 1.09 2.09
CA GLN A 1089 33.24 1.95 0.91
C GLN A 1089 32.48 3.26 1.03
N LYS A 1090 33.19 4.37 0.78
CA LYS A 1090 32.66 5.74 0.85
C LYS A 1090 31.60 5.97 -0.24
N VAL A 1091 30.51 6.67 0.04
CA VAL A 1091 29.46 7.02 -0.94
C VAL A 1091 29.87 8.29 -1.69
N GLU A 1092 29.67 8.29 -3.01
CA GLU A 1092 30.08 9.35 -3.93
C GLU A 1092 28.90 10.28 -4.23
N SER A 1093 27.79 9.72 -4.71
CA SER A 1093 26.51 10.40 -4.92
C SER A 1093 25.34 9.44 -4.73
N ILE A 1094 24.17 9.98 -4.46
CA ILE A 1094 22.89 9.26 -4.59
C ILE A 1094 22.06 10.02 -5.61
N GLN A 1095 21.51 9.30 -6.57
CA GLN A 1095 20.68 9.85 -7.63
C GLN A 1095 19.30 9.20 -7.54
N VAL A 1096 18.30 10.01 -7.21
CA VAL A 1096 16.89 9.62 -7.38
C VAL A 1096 16.58 9.76 -8.86
N MET A 1097 16.11 8.68 -9.48
CA MET A 1097 15.67 8.66 -10.88
C MET A 1097 14.16 8.82 -10.92
N ASP A 1098 13.61 9.44 -11.95
CA ASP A 1098 12.15 9.50 -12.16
C ASP A 1098 11.57 8.21 -12.77
N GLU A 1099 12.42 7.18 -12.94
CA GLU A 1099 12.04 5.84 -13.35
C GLU A 1099 11.39 5.03 -12.21
N TRP A 1100 10.34 4.26 -12.51
CA TRP A 1100 9.62 3.41 -11.54
C TRP A 1100 9.74 1.94 -11.93
N VAL A 1101 10.46 1.14 -11.11
CA VAL A 1101 10.97 -0.18 -11.51
C VAL A 1101 10.58 -1.27 -10.51
N GLU A 1102 10.56 -2.53 -10.97
CA GLU A 1102 10.32 -3.72 -10.14
C GLU A 1102 11.50 -3.97 -9.18
N MET A 1103 11.15 -4.06 -7.90
CA MET A 1103 11.99 -4.19 -6.71
C MET A 1103 11.53 -5.44 -5.94
N TYR A 1104 12.48 -6.08 -5.29
CA TYR A 1104 12.33 -7.34 -4.58
C TYR A 1104 12.95 -7.15 -3.19
N ASP A 1105 12.69 -8.10 -2.31
CA ASP A 1105 13.19 -8.02 -0.94
C ASP A 1105 13.23 -9.42 -0.32
N VAL A 1106 13.99 -9.60 0.77
CA VAL A 1106 14.36 -10.94 1.28
C VAL A 1106 13.96 -11.20 2.73
N VAL A 1107 13.12 -12.23 2.93
CA VAL A 1107 12.41 -12.61 4.16
C VAL A 1107 13.27 -13.33 5.16
N ASN A 1108 14.39 -12.74 5.56
CA ASN A 1108 15.08 -13.26 6.72
C ASN A 1108 14.17 -13.10 7.96
N SER A 1109 13.91 -14.22 8.64
CA SER A 1109 13.09 -14.31 9.87
C SER A 1109 13.93 -14.48 11.14
N GLU A 1110 15.21 -14.85 11.01
CA GLU A 1110 16.12 -15.17 12.13
C GLU A 1110 16.93 -13.95 12.58
N THR A 1111 17.63 -13.31 11.63
CA THR A 1111 18.50 -12.14 11.86
C THR A 1111 17.98 -10.92 11.10
N GLU A 1112 16.91 -11.11 10.32
CA GLU A 1112 16.16 -10.15 9.54
C GLU A 1112 16.96 -9.45 8.39
N ARG A 1113 18.27 -9.70 8.34
CA ARG A 1113 19.33 -9.10 7.52
C ARG A 1113 19.61 -9.89 6.24
N PHE A 1114 19.92 -9.25 5.10
CA PHE A 1114 20.40 -9.95 3.89
C PHE A 1114 21.36 -9.11 3.06
N ALA A 1115 22.40 -9.71 2.47
CA ALA A 1115 23.43 -9.03 1.69
C ALA A 1115 23.07 -8.91 0.20
N ALA A 1116 22.83 -7.68 -0.27
CA ALA A 1116 22.48 -7.29 -1.63
C ALA A 1116 23.52 -6.32 -2.20
N ASN A 1117 24.10 -6.67 -3.36
CA ASN A 1117 25.36 -6.11 -3.89
C ASN A 1117 26.49 -6.01 -2.81
N GLY A 1118 26.38 -6.78 -1.72
CA GLY A 1118 27.26 -6.76 -0.55
C GLY A 1118 26.77 -6.00 0.71
N VAL A 1119 25.50 -5.54 0.83
CA VAL A 1119 25.00 -4.63 1.92
C VAL A 1119 23.54 -4.98 2.41
N VAL A 1120 22.97 -4.47 3.55
CA VAL A 1120 22.05 -5.23 4.49
C VAL A 1120 20.66 -4.59 4.95
N THR A 1121 19.72 -5.31 5.66
CA THR A 1121 18.30 -4.93 6.18
C THR A 1121 17.90 -5.39 7.65
N HIS A 1122 16.64 -5.30 8.21
CA HIS A 1122 16.07 -6.10 9.40
C HIS A 1122 14.45 -6.14 9.57
N ASN A 1123 13.66 -6.50 10.66
CA ASN A 1123 12.11 -6.37 10.80
C ASN A 1123 11.17 -6.86 12.05
N SER A 1124 10.45 -6.00 12.85
CA SER A 1124 9.25 -6.40 13.75
C SER A 1124 8.17 -5.29 14.10
N SER A 1125 7.09 -5.42 14.95
CA SER A 1125 6.24 -4.26 15.48
C SER A 1125 5.31 -4.38 16.74
N ALA A 1126 3.96 -4.28 16.66
CA ALA A 1126 3.04 -3.71 17.72
C ALA A 1126 1.92 -4.62 18.37
N ASP A 1127 0.66 -4.12 18.55
CA ASP A 1127 -0.64 -4.67 19.12
C ASP A 1127 -1.23 -4.09 20.43
N ILE A 1128 -0.46 -3.37 21.24
CA ILE A 1128 -0.72 -3.18 22.68
C ILE A 1128 -2.10 -2.59 23.06
N ALA A 1129 -2.61 -1.61 22.32
CA ALA A 1129 -3.83 -0.86 22.70
C ALA A 1129 -5.09 -1.74 22.84
N LYS A 1130 -5.22 -2.84 22.08
CA LYS A 1130 -6.41 -3.71 22.14
C LYS A 1130 -6.44 -4.58 23.39
N LEU A 1131 -5.28 -5.03 23.85
CA LEU A 1131 -5.17 -5.81 25.08
C LEU A 1131 -5.49 -4.96 26.32
N ALA A 1132 -5.25 -3.64 26.26
CA ALA A 1132 -5.60 -2.69 27.31
C ALA A 1132 -7.11 -2.56 27.50
N LEU A 1133 -7.88 -2.45 26.41
CA LEU A 1133 -9.34 -2.35 26.45
C LEU A 1133 -9.98 -3.53 27.19
N ALA A 1134 -9.54 -4.75 26.85
CA ALA A 1134 -9.98 -5.99 27.50
C ALA A 1134 -9.69 -5.99 29.02
N TYR A 1135 -8.51 -5.53 29.43
CA TYR A 1135 -8.12 -5.46 30.84
C TYR A 1135 -8.85 -4.34 31.61
N MET A 1136 -9.07 -3.17 31.00
CA MET A 1136 -9.73 -2.04 31.67
C MET A 1136 -11.19 -2.36 32.00
N ARG A 1137 -11.95 -2.90 31.03
CA ARG A 1137 -13.36 -3.23 31.20
C ARG A 1137 -13.59 -4.20 32.36
N ARG A 1138 -12.77 -5.25 32.47
CA ARG A 1138 -12.83 -6.22 33.57
C ARG A 1138 -12.42 -5.61 34.91
N ASP A 1139 -11.40 -4.76 34.93
CA ASP A 1139 -10.92 -4.15 36.18
C ASP A 1139 -11.87 -3.07 36.73
N LEU A 1140 -12.68 -2.44 35.87
CA LEU A 1140 -13.72 -1.45 36.19
C LEU A 1140 -15.10 -2.07 36.46
N GLU A 1141 -15.26 -3.38 36.27
CA GLU A 1141 -16.54 -4.08 36.41
C GLU A 1141 -17.10 -3.95 37.84
N GLY A 1142 -18.39 -3.60 37.94
CA GLY A 1142 -19.07 -3.31 39.21
C GLY A 1142 -18.92 -1.86 39.73
N LEU A 1143 -18.12 -1.00 39.10
CA LEU A 1143 -18.06 0.43 39.42
C LEU A 1143 -19.05 1.26 38.60
N ASP A 1144 -19.37 2.44 39.13
CA ASP A 1144 -20.09 3.51 38.43
C ASP A 1144 -19.11 4.28 37.51
N ALA A 1145 -18.58 3.55 36.51
CA ALA A 1145 -17.51 3.97 35.61
C ALA A 1145 -17.68 3.34 34.22
N ARG A 1146 -17.75 4.17 33.17
CA ARG A 1146 -17.99 3.75 31.78
C ARG A 1146 -16.94 4.32 30.84
N LEU A 1147 -16.35 3.48 29.98
CA LEU A 1147 -15.49 3.95 28.88
C LEU A 1147 -16.35 4.77 27.91
N VAL A 1148 -15.92 5.98 27.52
CA VAL A 1148 -16.71 6.90 26.67
C VAL A 1148 -16.01 7.28 25.37
N ASN A 1149 -14.68 7.17 25.28
CA ASN A 1149 -13.95 7.44 24.03
C ASN A 1149 -12.56 6.78 23.98
N SER A 1150 -12.01 6.64 22.76
CA SER A 1150 -10.62 6.25 22.52
C SER A 1150 -10.04 6.92 21.27
N ILE A 1151 -8.89 7.60 21.44
CA ILE A 1151 -8.08 8.17 20.35
C ILE A 1151 -6.67 7.58 20.43
N HIS A 1152 -6.37 6.67 19.49
CA HIS A 1152 -5.06 6.03 19.33
C HIS A 1152 -4.61 5.22 20.57
N ASP A 1153 -3.86 5.85 21.47
CA ASP A 1153 -3.30 5.35 22.72
C ASP A 1153 -3.88 6.06 23.98
N GLU A 1154 -4.76 7.05 23.76
CA GLU A 1154 -5.57 7.76 24.76
C GLU A 1154 -6.95 7.09 24.93
N PHE A 1155 -7.37 6.88 26.19
CA PHE A 1155 -8.67 6.34 26.59
C PHE A 1155 -9.35 7.28 27.59
N VAL A 1156 -10.66 7.49 27.44
CA VAL A 1156 -11.45 8.35 28.32
C VAL A 1156 -12.54 7.52 28.96
N VAL A 1157 -12.51 7.40 30.28
CA VAL A 1157 -13.61 6.88 31.11
C VAL A 1157 -14.35 8.06 31.75
N GLU A 1158 -15.65 7.93 31.94
CA GLU A 1158 -16.48 8.81 32.74
C GLU A 1158 -16.95 8.03 33.96
N CYS A 1159 -16.79 8.57 35.17
CA CYS A 1159 -17.18 7.90 36.41
C CYS A 1159 -17.74 8.89 37.42
N ARG A 1160 -18.43 8.37 38.44
CA ARG A 1160 -18.88 9.19 39.58
C ARG A 1160 -17.67 9.81 40.30
N GLU A 1161 -17.81 11.05 40.78
CA GLU A 1161 -16.68 11.87 41.26
C GLU A 1161 -15.91 11.27 42.46
N ASP A 1162 -16.57 10.52 43.33
CA ASP A 1162 -15.97 9.83 44.48
C ASP A 1162 -15.18 8.56 44.10
N LEU A 1163 -15.41 8.01 42.89
CA LEU A 1163 -14.70 6.82 42.39
C LEU A 1163 -13.46 7.16 41.55
N ALA A 1164 -13.19 8.45 41.30
CA ALA A 1164 -12.20 8.89 40.33
C ALA A 1164 -10.77 8.37 40.63
N ASP A 1165 -10.38 8.27 41.89
CA ASP A 1165 -9.08 7.72 42.30
C ASP A 1165 -9.00 6.20 42.07
N GLU A 1166 -10.02 5.43 42.47
CA GLU A 1166 -10.07 3.97 42.26
C GLU A 1166 -10.08 3.62 40.77
N VAL A 1167 -10.86 4.35 39.98
CA VAL A 1167 -10.91 4.23 38.51
C VAL A 1167 -9.55 4.58 37.90
N SER A 1168 -8.86 5.60 38.41
CA SER A 1168 -7.51 5.99 37.97
C SER A 1168 -6.47 4.90 38.22
N GLU A 1169 -6.51 4.24 39.38
CA GLU A 1169 -5.63 3.10 39.68
C GLU A 1169 -5.93 1.88 38.80
N LYS A 1170 -7.21 1.54 38.62
CA LYS A 1170 -7.65 0.41 37.78
C LYS A 1170 -7.27 0.60 36.31
N MET A 1171 -7.51 1.78 35.72
CA MET A 1171 -7.12 2.09 34.34
C MET A 1171 -5.61 1.99 34.14
N ARG A 1172 -4.83 2.62 35.05
CA ARG A 1172 -3.36 2.58 35.07
C ARG A 1172 -2.86 1.13 35.11
N GLY A 1173 -3.35 0.34 36.06
CA GLY A 1173 -2.96 -1.06 36.23
C GLY A 1173 -3.30 -1.92 35.00
N ALA A 1174 -4.50 -1.75 34.43
CA ALA A 1174 -4.92 -2.48 33.23
C ALA A 1174 -4.06 -2.15 31.99
N MET A 1175 -3.79 -0.86 31.74
CA MET A 1175 -2.95 -0.42 30.62
C MET A 1175 -1.50 -0.88 30.76
N THR A 1176 -0.90 -0.75 31.96
CA THR A 1176 0.48 -1.20 32.22
C THR A 1176 0.64 -2.70 31.94
N ARG A 1177 -0.21 -3.55 32.52
CA ARG A 1177 -0.17 -5.01 32.29
C ARG A 1177 -0.35 -5.41 30.82
N ALA A 1178 -1.14 -4.66 30.05
CA ALA A 1178 -1.34 -4.93 28.63
C ALA A 1178 -0.09 -4.63 27.79
N GLY A 1179 0.65 -3.58 28.12
CA GLY A 1179 1.93 -3.29 27.48
C GLY A 1179 3.01 -4.30 27.88
N GLU A 1180 3.15 -4.63 29.16
CA GLU A 1180 4.14 -5.58 29.70
C GLU A 1180 3.93 -7.01 29.19
N ARG A 1181 2.72 -7.35 28.72
CA ARG A 1181 2.43 -8.63 28.06
C ARG A 1181 3.01 -8.74 26.64
N ILE A 1182 3.57 -7.66 26.11
CA ILE A 1182 4.12 -7.53 24.75
C ILE A 1182 5.54 -6.89 24.75
N LEU A 1183 5.87 -6.04 25.73
CA LEU A 1183 7.19 -5.45 25.93
C LEU A 1183 7.89 -6.09 27.14
N GLU A 1184 9.07 -6.67 26.96
CA GLU A 1184 9.78 -7.46 27.99
C GLU A 1184 10.86 -6.66 28.76
N LYS A 1185 11.33 -5.54 28.20
CA LYS A 1185 12.59 -4.86 28.61
C LYS A 1185 12.36 -3.38 28.95
N VAL A 1186 11.31 -2.77 28.40
CA VAL A 1186 10.93 -1.36 28.59
C VAL A 1186 9.70 -1.29 29.51
N PRO A 1187 9.75 -0.55 30.63
CA PRO A 1187 8.60 -0.42 31.51
C PRO A 1187 7.51 0.44 30.86
N VAL A 1188 6.26 0.09 31.16
CA VAL A 1188 5.08 0.74 30.60
C VAL A 1188 4.56 1.77 31.59
N GLU A 1189 4.27 2.96 31.08
CA GLU A 1189 3.85 4.11 31.87
C GLU A 1189 2.61 4.73 31.26
N VAL A 1190 1.76 5.25 32.13
CA VAL A 1190 0.41 5.70 31.82
C VAL A 1190 0.18 7.01 32.57
N GLU A 1191 0.03 8.11 31.85
CA GLU A 1191 -0.46 9.37 32.40
C GLU A 1191 -1.98 9.22 32.65
N VAL A 1192 -2.46 9.74 33.78
CA VAL A 1192 -3.91 9.76 34.10
C VAL A 1192 -4.28 11.12 34.67
N THR A 1193 -5.25 11.78 34.05
CA THR A 1193 -5.80 13.08 34.49
C THR A 1193 -7.28 12.92 34.85
N VAL A 1194 -7.68 13.46 36.00
CA VAL A 1194 -9.10 13.57 36.40
C VAL A 1194 -9.59 14.98 36.05
N SER A 1195 -10.65 15.10 35.26
CA SER A 1195 -11.23 16.40 34.85
C SER A 1195 -12.69 16.31 34.44
N ARG A 1196 -13.51 17.31 34.79
CA ARG A 1196 -14.91 17.45 34.31
C ARG A 1196 -15.03 17.82 32.83
N GLU A 1197 -13.93 18.22 32.19
CA GLU A 1197 -13.82 18.60 30.78
C GLU A 1197 -12.77 17.68 30.12
N TRP A 1198 -12.85 17.39 28.82
CA TRP A 1198 -11.85 16.51 28.18
C TRP A 1198 -10.51 17.23 27.94
N THR A 1199 -9.79 17.49 29.03
CA THR A 1199 -8.53 18.23 29.07
C THR A 1199 -7.47 17.44 29.86
N LYS A 1200 -6.19 17.67 29.54
CA LYS A 1200 -5.03 17.03 30.17
C LYS A 1200 -4.20 18.05 30.94
#